data_AF-M5J4V0-F1
#
_entry.id   AF-M5J4V0-F1
#
_cell.length_a   1.000
_cell.length_b   1.000
_cell.length_c   1.000
_cell.angle_alpha   90.00
_cell.angle_beta   90.00
_cell.angle_gamma   90.00
#
_symmetry.space_group_name_H-M   'P 1'
#
loop_
_entity.id
_entity.type
_entity.pdbx_description
1 polymer ?
#
loop_
_entity_poly.entity_id
_entity_poly.type
_entity_poly.pdbx_seq_one_letter_code
_entity_poly.pdbx_strand_id
1 'polypeptide(L)'
;MKKARLKALTLATVATSATIVAANNRTVHAATPVGSPTDTQTQTTTTKDQLEAKVATAKTALDQAQAQVQAAQERLAQAQATAQPDAQKVQAAQADLTQATAQQTQAQKEYDEAQANLKQLQAENTNLDDKIKEAQAQVTQANQSEQAAQNEVTQAQADVATAQTGVEKAMQAQTDAQKQVQTATAAEQAAQDTVTAKQQDADQAQAAVTQSQAKVDQATQDQTTAETEMNEAQKQAEAAQTQASQVQSQLQQAEAEVTTASDNVTAKQADVTQAEQAVTDAKQATMDAEKVVQEKKDALTVAQDALNNVGSDQAQADLDAANQQVAAKQQALTTAQDSVTSAQKDVDDGNKAQALAEQAVNNANQAVTDATAAVTAAQQNAAQAGTAVTQAQADVAAKQATVDDLNQQLNNQNTITLPDGYVAALREYEDSKTSDASATVEKFKDAGKAANSYKHNQADQQVSVDYKNLTEDQRKELTIFAVDMVNQIRQAFGTAPMLATPKALEFSKRITDEAYNDANWDAFGEHMTDGKGHNVDGMINIANDMDAAGWSENMGGSLQYWTMGSNGLQKLPIGPQTMDSLKEALYDTIVQMMFDDANSKWGHAWAFATFDSGTQATMGVDFDKYGYSHFNMAGASDSNGFADSPYALSNTDELKQQLQEAQTALTTAQNNLASKQTVATQAQNELAAAQDKQTAAENSQKIAQNDLQKVQAAVAQAQAKLTAAQQTAQEAQTALDQAQTAQKEAQTKVDALNADLQTKQAQLDQAQAALDTARKVLDEKNATLKAANDNLTDTQEALADAQSELTDAQNKVQSLQQQLQNLAGAQDKLTQAQKNYQAAQTAVTQAQADLNEKKKAAQTAAEALKQAQTEAQNKQTDLQTAQQALAAATDQVTQANDTLQTAQTNLATKKAALAQAQQDTQAAQANLATLQQLPTRLQQAQDLATTKATALANAQQKYTAALAKFNQVQTLATTHEQAVAQAQTDLAAAMEKRAQAQAEYDAALQALHNYHVIDEVVTATEQTTKPDKQHGVGQSTGGKNNMSVTPVQESATIVQTNKQKHQAGLPHTGQQVDPLTTWGALLVALGSLFGLAVTGRRKEE
;
A
#
# COMPACT_ATOMS: atom_id res chain seq x y z
N MET A 1 -28.83 -36.25 42.96
CA MET A 1 -29.07 -36.29 44.43
C MET A 1 -29.61 -34.92 44.84
N LYS A 2 -30.50 -34.66 45.80
CA LYS A 2 -31.54 -35.44 46.56
C LYS A 2 -32.83 -34.57 46.45
N LYS A 3 -34.03 -35.07 46.10
CA LYS A 3 -35.02 -35.75 46.97
C LYS A 3 -35.18 -35.18 48.39
N ALA A 4 -36.23 -34.36 48.60
CA ALA A 4 -37.37 -34.62 49.52
C ALA A 4 -38.50 -33.59 49.20
N ARG A 5 -39.84 -33.80 49.25
CA ARG A 5 -40.77 -34.71 49.97
C ARG A 5 -40.96 -34.40 51.47
N LEU A 6 -42.16 -34.45 52.08
CA LEU A 6 -43.56 -34.46 51.59
C LEU A 6 -44.52 -34.39 52.81
N LYS A 7 -45.73 -33.81 52.68
CA LYS A 7 -46.92 -33.96 53.59
C LYS A 7 -46.79 -33.44 55.05
N ALA A 8 -47.84 -33.36 55.88
CA ALA A 8 -49.27 -32.94 55.73
C ALA A 8 -50.02 -33.15 57.08
N LEU A 9 -51.26 -32.62 57.20
CA LEU A 9 -52.32 -33.00 58.20
C LEU A 9 -52.04 -32.61 59.69
N THR A 10 -53.01 -32.33 60.58
CA THR A 10 -54.42 -31.83 60.52
C THR A 10 -54.93 -31.47 61.93
N LEU A 11 -56.01 -30.66 62.02
CA LEU A 11 -56.92 -30.44 63.18
C LEU A 11 -56.26 -29.80 64.44
N ALA A 12 -56.77 -28.67 64.98
CA ALA A 12 -58.00 -28.45 65.79
C ALA A 12 -57.86 -28.99 67.25
N THR A 13 -58.32 -28.33 68.32
CA THR A 13 -59.51 -27.45 68.51
C THR A 13 -59.40 -26.44 69.69
N VAL A 14 -60.03 -25.25 69.55
CA VAL A 14 -60.90 -24.54 70.53
C VAL A 14 -60.34 -23.92 71.85
N ALA A 15 -60.90 -22.76 72.23
CA ALA A 15 -61.03 -22.13 73.57
C ALA A 15 -59.80 -21.45 74.27
N THR A 16 -59.92 -20.40 75.10
CA THR A 16 -60.81 -19.18 75.16
C THR A 16 -60.20 -18.15 76.13
N SER A 17 -60.35 -16.83 75.87
CA SER A 17 -60.21 -15.70 76.86
C SER A 17 -58.81 -15.48 77.50
N ALA A 18 -58.43 -14.37 78.15
CA ALA A 18 -59.08 -13.12 78.64
C ALA A 18 -57.97 -12.04 78.89
N THR A 19 -58.11 -10.73 79.23
CA THR A 19 -59.12 -9.62 79.14
C THR A 19 -58.49 -8.33 79.76
N ILE A 20 -59.09 -7.12 79.57
CA ILE A 20 -58.95 -5.90 80.44
C ILE A 20 -57.57 -5.14 80.33
N VAL A 21 -57.38 -3.81 80.52
CA VAL A 21 -58.11 -2.67 81.13
C VAL A 21 -58.34 -1.47 80.15
N ALA A 22 -58.83 -0.32 80.67
CA ALA A 22 -59.79 0.63 80.09
C ALA A 22 -59.74 2.03 80.77
N ALA A 23 -60.49 3.05 80.31
CA ALA A 23 -61.02 4.22 81.07
C ALA A 23 -61.76 5.27 80.20
N ASN A 24 -62.50 6.28 80.70
CA ASN A 24 -63.61 6.33 81.69
C ASN A 24 -64.29 7.74 81.78
N ASN A 25 -65.63 7.83 81.94
CA ASN A 25 -66.49 8.92 82.55
C ASN A 25 -67.95 8.83 82.01
N ARG A 26 -69.07 8.87 82.78
CA ARG A 26 -69.66 9.82 83.79
C ARG A 26 -70.43 11.01 83.16
N THR A 27 -71.71 11.34 83.47
CA THR A 27 -72.78 10.66 84.28
C THR A 27 -74.18 10.82 83.60
N VAL A 28 -75.40 11.13 84.12
CA VAL A 28 -76.01 11.63 85.39
C VAL A 28 -77.49 11.12 85.55
N HIS A 29 -78.27 11.61 86.52
CA HIS A 29 -79.69 11.30 86.87
C HIS A 29 -80.69 12.42 86.43
N ALA A 30 -82.05 12.35 86.41
CA ALA A 30 -83.13 11.32 86.52
C ALA A 30 -84.44 11.94 85.88
N ALA A 31 -85.75 11.73 86.19
CA ALA A 31 -86.57 11.07 87.24
C ALA A 31 -88.06 10.83 86.79
N THR A 32 -88.98 10.49 87.72
CA THR A 32 -90.44 10.14 87.56
C THR A 32 -91.24 10.63 88.82
N PRO A 33 -92.53 10.29 89.19
CA PRO A 33 -93.57 9.35 88.67
C PRO A 33 -95.09 9.80 88.82
N VAL A 34 -96.03 8.83 88.99
CA VAL A 34 -97.48 8.88 89.39
C VAL A 34 -98.51 9.08 88.25
N GLY A 35 -99.67 8.39 88.15
CA GLY A 35 -100.27 7.25 88.92
C GLY A 35 -101.72 6.89 88.47
N SER A 36 -102.23 5.69 88.79
CA SER A 36 -103.55 5.12 88.34
C SER A 36 -104.74 5.39 89.30
N PRO A 37 -106.01 5.09 88.92
CA PRO A 37 -106.67 3.83 89.37
C PRO A 37 -107.78 3.24 88.43
N THR A 38 -108.50 2.21 88.91
CA THR A 38 -109.59 1.40 88.32
C THR A 38 -111.02 1.88 88.67
N ASP A 39 -112.08 1.42 87.95
CA ASP A 39 -113.11 0.47 88.47
C ASP A 39 -114.19 0.06 87.41
N THR A 40 -115.36 -0.47 87.83
CA THR A 40 -116.30 -1.37 87.13
C THR A 40 -117.76 -0.89 87.20
N GLN A 41 -118.64 -1.12 86.19
CA GLN A 41 -120.03 -1.65 86.37
C GLN A 41 -120.99 -1.80 85.15
N THR A 42 -122.04 -2.57 85.45
CA THR A 42 -123.29 -3.12 84.86
C THR A 42 -124.24 -2.28 83.96
N GLN A 43 -124.93 -3.00 83.04
CA GLN A 43 -126.28 -2.83 82.43
C GLN A 43 -126.99 -1.46 82.30
N THR A 44 -127.59 -1.20 81.11
CA THR A 44 -128.94 -0.61 80.96
C THR A 44 -129.55 -0.87 79.57
N THR A 45 -130.89 -0.85 79.46
CA THR A 45 -131.63 -0.85 78.18
C THR A 45 -131.59 0.54 77.52
N THR A 46 -131.45 0.59 76.19
CA THR A 46 -131.12 1.84 75.45
C THR A 46 -132.36 2.60 74.96
N THR A 47 -132.37 3.94 75.09
CA THR A 47 -133.42 4.86 74.59
C THR A 47 -132.96 5.67 73.38
N LYS A 48 -133.91 6.36 72.70
CA LYS A 48 -133.65 7.17 71.48
C LYS A 48 -132.46 8.11 71.59
N ASP A 49 -132.45 8.95 72.63
CA ASP A 49 -131.43 10.00 72.84
C ASP A 49 -130.02 9.40 72.98
N GLN A 50 -129.90 8.17 73.48
CA GLN A 50 -128.64 7.44 73.61
C GLN A 50 -128.14 6.86 72.26
N LEU A 51 -129.02 6.70 71.27
CA LEU A 51 -128.63 6.37 69.89
C LEU A 51 -128.19 7.63 69.13
N GLU A 52 -128.89 8.75 69.31
CA GLU A 52 -128.50 10.03 68.70
C GLU A 52 -127.15 10.54 69.26
N ALA A 53 -126.92 10.41 70.58
CA ALA A 53 -125.62 10.67 71.18
C ALA A 53 -124.51 9.74 70.66
N LYS A 54 -124.82 8.47 70.35
CA LYS A 54 -123.87 7.54 69.71
C LYS A 54 -123.53 7.97 68.28
N VAL A 55 -124.50 8.41 67.48
CA VAL A 55 -124.25 8.96 66.13
C VAL A 55 -123.34 10.18 66.19
N ALA A 56 -123.59 11.12 67.11
CA ALA A 56 -122.74 12.30 67.29
C ALA A 56 -121.31 11.94 67.76
N THR A 57 -121.19 10.95 68.66
CA THR A 57 -119.89 10.45 69.13
C THR A 57 -119.11 9.76 68.01
N ALA A 58 -119.76 8.88 67.25
CA ALA A 58 -119.15 8.17 66.12
C ALA A 58 -118.78 9.13 64.97
N LYS A 59 -119.57 10.18 64.72
CA LYS A 59 -119.21 11.25 63.77
C LYS A 59 -117.94 11.97 64.20
N THR A 60 -117.83 12.28 65.50
CA THR A 60 -116.64 12.93 66.06
C THR A 60 -115.41 12.02 65.95
N ALA A 61 -115.56 10.70 66.18
CA ALA A 61 -114.49 9.72 65.98
C ALA A 61 -114.09 9.59 64.51
N LEU A 62 -115.05 9.59 63.58
CA LEU A 62 -114.81 9.58 62.14
C LEU A 62 -114.06 10.83 61.67
N ASP A 63 -114.43 12.02 62.16
CA ASP A 63 -113.76 13.28 61.82
C ASP A 63 -112.32 13.31 62.38
N GLN A 64 -112.11 12.81 63.61
CA GLN A 64 -110.77 12.63 64.18
C GLN A 64 -109.93 11.61 63.39
N ALA A 65 -110.53 10.52 62.91
CA ALA A 65 -109.85 9.53 62.07
C ALA A 65 -109.54 10.09 60.67
N GLN A 66 -110.39 10.94 60.10
CA GLN A 66 -110.11 11.67 58.86
C GLN A 66 -108.91 12.62 59.03
N ALA A 67 -108.87 13.39 60.13
CA ALA A 67 -107.73 14.25 60.46
C ALA A 67 -106.43 13.45 60.69
N GLN A 68 -106.50 12.26 61.31
CA GLN A 68 -105.36 11.37 61.48
C GLN A 68 -104.84 10.82 60.13
N VAL A 69 -105.73 10.47 59.18
CA VAL A 69 -105.32 10.09 57.83
C VAL A 69 -104.63 11.24 57.11
N GLN A 70 -105.16 12.46 57.20
CA GLN A 70 -104.56 13.63 56.55
C GLN A 70 -103.16 13.94 57.13
N ALA A 71 -103.02 13.92 58.45
CA ALA A 71 -101.72 14.09 59.11
C ALA A 71 -100.72 12.96 58.77
N ALA A 72 -101.19 11.72 58.54
CA ALA A 72 -100.34 10.61 58.08
C ALA A 72 -99.92 10.77 56.61
N GLN A 73 -100.79 11.31 55.74
CA GLN A 73 -100.46 11.65 54.36
C GLN A 73 -99.40 12.75 54.28
N GLU A 74 -99.51 13.79 55.10
CA GLU A 74 -98.51 14.87 55.20
C GLU A 74 -97.14 14.34 55.68
N ARG A 75 -97.11 13.47 56.69
CA ARG A 75 -95.88 12.79 57.14
C ARG A 75 -95.25 11.92 56.05
N LEU A 76 -96.06 11.17 55.30
CA LEU A 76 -95.56 10.34 54.20
C LEU A 76 -94.95 11.19 53.09
N ALA A 77 -95.63 12.27 52.67
CA ALA A 77 -95.11 13.22 51.69
C ALA A 77 -93.79 13.87 52.16
N GLN A 78 -93.70 14.23 53.44
CA GLN A 78 -92.49 14.82 54.02
C GLN A 78 -91.32 13.81 54.09
N ALA A 79 -91.57 12.56 54.49
CA ALA A 79 -90.57 11.50 54.50
C ALA A 79 -90.07 11.16 53.08
N GLN A 80 -90.98 11.12 52.10
CA GLN A 80 -90.63 10.89 50.68
C GLN A 80 -89.80 12.04 50.10
N ALA A 81 -90.11 13.30 50.46
CA ALA A 81 -89.35 14.46 50.05
C ALA A 81 -87.91 14.46 50.63
N THR A 82 -87.69 13.91 51.83
CA THR A 82 -86.34 13.72 52.37
C THR A 82 -85.60 12.54 51.75
N ALA A 83 -86.28 11.45 51.40
CA ALA A 83 -85.63 10.23 50.89
C ALA A 83 -85.15 10.34 49.43
N GLN A 84 -85.90 11.00 48.54
CA GLN A 84 -85.53 11.12 47.12
C GLN A 84 -84.11 11.68 46.84
N PRO A 85 -83.68 12.82 47.43
CA PRO A 85 -82.35 13.36 47.14
C PRO A 85 -81.22 12.49 47.69
N ASP A 86 -81.45 11.66 48.71
CA ASP A 86 -80.41 10.80 49.28
C ASP A 86 -80.08 9.60 48.39
N ALA A 87 -81.07 9.05 47.66
CA ALA A 87 -80.80 8.00 46.66
C ALA A 87 -79.84 8.47 45.55
N GLN A 88 -79.94 9.73 45.13
CA GLN A 88 -79.00 10.34 44.17
C GLN A 88 -77.61 10.57 44.79
N LYS A 89 -77.54 10.96 46.07
CA LYS A 89 -76.26 11.09 46.80
C LYS A 89 -75.57 9.74 46.98
N VAL A 90 -76.31 8.64 47.19
CA VAL A 90 -75.74 7.27 47.24
C VAL A 90 -75.10 6.92 45.89
N GLN A 91 -75.77 7.20 44.77
CA GLN A 91 -75.20 6.94 43.43
C GLN A 91 -73.96 7.80 43.16
N ALA A 92 -73.97 9.08 43.54
CA ALA A 92 -72.81 9.95 43.43
C ALA A 92 -71.63 9.47 44.30
N ALA A 93 -71.88 9.11 45.56
CA ALA A 93 -70.84 8.58 46.45
C ALA A 93 -70.31 7.19 46.01
N GLN A 94 -71.15 6.37 45.37
CA GLN A 94 -70.72 5.12 44.73
C GLN A 94 -69.82 5.39 43.52
N ALA A 95 -70.10 6.43 42.73
CA ALA A 95 -69.24 6.87 41.63
C ALA A 95 -67.89 7.38 42.15
N ASP A 96 -67.89 8.27 43.17
CA ASP A 96 -66.68 8.75 43.87
C ASP A 96 -65.82 7.56 44.36
N LEU A 97 -66.45 6.60 45.06
CA LEU A 97 -65.77 5.41 45.57
C LEU A 97 -65.20 4.54 44.45
N THR A 98 -65.93 4.37 43.36
CA THR A 98 -65.47 3.58 42.20
C THR A 98 -64.27 4.26 41.53
N GLN A 99 -64.31 5.59 41.35
CA GLN A 99 -63.21 6.36 40.80
C GLN A 99 -61.98 6.33 41.71
N ALA A 100 -62.16 6.49 43.03
CA ALA A 100 -61.07 6.41 44.01
C ALA A 100 -60.44 5.00 44.06
N THR A 101 -61.25 3.94 43.94
CA THR A 101 -60.77 2.55 43.85
C THR A 101 -59.90 2.33 42.61
N ALA A 102 -60.31 2.87 41.46
CA ALA A 102 -59.54 2.80 40.22
C ALA A 102 -58.22 3.59 40.32
N GLN A 103 -58.25 4.80 40.89
CA GLN A 103 -57.05 5.62 41.14
C GLN A 103 -56.07 4.92 42.11
N GLN A 104 -56.56 4.31 43.18
CA GLN A 104 -55.74 3.54 44.12
C GLN A 104 -55.10 2.32 43.43
N THR A 105 -55.85 1.59 42.62
CA THR A 105 -55.35 0.40 41.90
C THR A 105 -54.27 0.77 40.88
N GLN A 106 -54.46 1.87 40.14
CA GLN A 106 -53.47 2.37 39.19
C GLN A 106 -52.20 2.88 39.91
N ALA A 107 -52.36 3.65 41.00
CA ALA A 107 -51.22 4.13 41.79
C ALA A 107 -50.42 2.99 42.44
N GLN A 108 -51.09 1.90 42.85
CA GLN A 108 -50.43 0.70 43.37
C GLN A 108 -49.57 0.05 42.29
N LYS A 109 -50.13 -0.15 41.09
CA LYS A 109 -49.41 -0.73 39.94
C LYS A 109 -48.17 0.11 39.57
N GLU A 110 -48.31 1.43 39.49
CA GLU A 110 -47.18 2.32 39.17
C GLU A 110 -46.10 2.36 40.26
N TYR A 111 -46.48 2.19 41.53
CA TYR A 111 -45.54 2.03 42.65
C TYR A 111 -44.81 0.68 42.59
N ASP A 112 -45.52 -0.41 42.31
CA ASP A 112 -44.92 -1.75 42.19
C ASP A 112 -43.95 -1.83 41.00
N GLU A 113 -44.28 -1.18 39.88
CA GLU A 113 -43.40 -1.04 38.71
C GLU A 113 -42.15 -0.19 39.01
N ALA A 114 -42.30 0.93 39.73
CA ALA A 114 -41.17 1.76 40.16
C ALA A 114 -40.25 1.01 41.16
N GLN A 115 -40.82 0.26 42.10
CA GLN A 115 -40.06 -0.57 43.05
C GLN A 115 -39.33 -1.75 42.37
N ALA A 116 -39.92 -2.35 41.34
CA ALA A 116 -39.26 -3.39 40.55
C ALA A 116 -38.01 -2.84 39.82
N ASN A 117 -38.13 -1.67 39.18
CA ASN A 117 -37.01 -0.97 38.53
C ASN A 117 -35.92 -0.58 39.55
N LEU A 118 -36.30 0.03 40.68
CA LEU A 118 -35.36 0.39 41.74
C LEU A 118 -34.60 -0.84 42.25
N LYS A 119 -35.28 -1.95 42.51
CA LYS A 119 -34.65 -3.19 43.00
C LYS A 119 -33.69 -3.80 41.98
N GLN A 120 -33.96 -3.67 40.69
CA GLN A 120 -33.02 -4.07 39.63
C GLN A 120 -31.76 -3.20 39.68
N LEU A 121 -31.91 -1.88 39.70
CA LEU A 121 -30.78 -0.93 39.73
C LEU A 121 -29.92 -1.09 41.00
N GLN A 122 -30.52 -1.41 42.14
CA GLN A 122 -29.80 -1.74 43.38
C GLN A 122 -28.92 -3.01 43.24
N ALA A 123 -29.38 -4.02 42.50
CA ALA A 123 -28.59 -5.21 42.21
C ALA A 123 -27.46 -4.91 41.20
N GLU A 124 -27.74 -4.10 40.18
CA GLU A 124 -26.72 -3.62 39.23
C GLU A 124 -25.62 -2.80 39.96
N ASN A 125 -26.00 -1.99 40.95
CA ASN A 125 -25.10 -1.11 41.73
C ASN A 125 -24.23 -1.85 42.77
N THR A 126 -24.47 -3.14 43.04
CA THR A 126 -23.63 -3.92 43.96
C THR A 126 -22.22 -4.07 43.40
N ASN A 127 -21.19 -3.68 44.17
CA ASN A 127 -19.78 -3.61 43.76
C ASN A 127 -19.52 -2.73 42.52
N LEU A 128 -20.22 -1.59 42.40
CA LEU A 128 -20.08 -0.70 41.25
C LEU A 128 -18.64 -0.19 41.04
N ASP A 129 -17.92 0.19 42.09
CA ASP A 129 -16.55 0.71 41.97
C ASP A 129 -15.58 -0.30 41.33
N ASP A 130 -15.75 -1.59 41.63
CA ASP A 130 -14.92 -2.64 41.05
C ASP A 130 -15.31 -2.94 39.60
N LYS A 131 -16.62 -2.90 39.28
CA LYS A 131 -17.12 -2.97 37.90
C LYS A 131 -16.63 -1.78 37.05
N ILE A 132 -16.58 -0.58 37.62
CA ILE A 132 -16.05 0.62 36.95
C ILE A 132 -14.55 0.49 36.72
N LYS A 133 -13.76 0.02 37.70
CA LYS A 133 -12.32 -0.26 37.51
C LYS A 133 -12.09 -1.34 36.45
N GLU A 134 -12.89 -2.40 36.44
CA GLU A 134 -12.80 -3.50 35.47
C GLU A 134 -13.17 -3.00 34.05
N ALA A 135 -14.20 -2.16 33.92
CA ALA A 135 -14.54 -1.50 32.65
C ALA A 135 -13.48 -0.47 32.21
N GLN A 136 -12.87 0.28 33.13
CA GLN A 136 -11.74 1.17 32.84
C GLN A 136 -10.50 0.40 32.37
N ALA A 137 -10.22 -0.76 32.97
CA ALA A 137 -9.16 -1.67 32.51
C ALA A 137 -9.48 -2.23 31.12
N GLN A 138 -10.73 -2.63 30.85
CA GLN A 138 -11.17 -3.06 29.52
C GLN A 138 -11.04 -1.95 28.46
N VAL A 139 -11.45 -0.71 28.76
CA VAL A 139 -11.23 0.45 27.86
C VAL A 139 -9.74 0.68 27.61
N THR A 140 -8.91 0.60 28.65
CA THR A 140 -7.45 0.76 28.53
C THR A 140 -6.85 -0.34 27.64
N GLN A 141 -7.29 -1.58 27.79
CA GLN A 141 -6.82 -2.73 27.01
C GLN A 141 -7.34 -2.70 25.56
N ALA A 142 -8.56 -2.23 25.34
CA ALA A 142 -9.13 -2.03 24.00
C ALA A 142 -8.37 -0.92 23.24
N ASN A 143 -8.19 0.25 23.86
CA ASN A 143 -7.38 1.34 23.31
C ASN A 143 -5.95 0.88 22.93
N GLN A 144 -5.30 0.06 23.78
CA GLN A 144 -3.98 -0.51 23.48
C GLN A 144 -4.02 -1.51 22.31
N SER A 145 -5.09 -2.29 22.19
CA SER A 145 -5.27 -3.26 21.10
C SER A 145 -5.56 -2.57 19.77
N GLU A 146 -6.34 -1.48 19.80
CA GLU A 146 -6.58 -0.60 18.64
C GLU A 146 -5.29 0.09 18.20
N GLN A 147 -4.52 0.67 19.13
CA GLN A 147 -3.22 1.27 18.85
C GLN A 147 -2.24 0.25 18.23
N ALA A 148 -2.26 -1.00 18.69
CA ALA A 148 -1.44 -2.07 18.11
C ALA A 148 -1.91 -2.43 16.69
N ALA A 149 -3.21 -2.64 16.46
CA ALA A 149 -3.77 -2.93 15.14
C ALA A 149 -3.53 -1.77 14.15
N GLN A 150 -3.57 -0.52 14.62
CA GLN A 150 -3.26 0.66 13.83
C GLN A 150 -1.80 0.65 13.34
N ASN A 151 -0.86 0.27 14.21
CA ASN A 151 0.56 0.11 13.86
C ASN A 151 0.78 -1.06 12.88
N GLU A 152 0.07 -2.19 13.05
CA GLU A 152 0.13 -3.32 12.11
C GLU A 152 -0.40 -2.95 10.72
N VAL A 153 -1.43 -2.11 10.62
CA VAL A 153 -1.91 -1.55 9.35
C VAL A 153 -0.83 -0.68 8.71
N THR A 154 -0.18 0.21 9.47
CA THR A 154 0.91 1.06 8.96
C THR A 154 2.09 0.23 8.44
N GLN A 155 2.50 -0.83 9.14
CA GLN A 155 3.53 -1.75 8.64
C GLN A 155 3.09 -2.45 7.35
N ALA A 156 1.86 -3.00 7.31
CA ALA A 156 1.35 -3.66 6.10
C ALA A 156 1.22 -2.70 4.89
N GLN A 157 1.06 -1.38 5.11
CA GLN A 157 1.13 -0.37 4.05
C GLN A 157 2.57 -0.18 3.53
N ALA A 158 3.57 -0.18 4.41
CA ALA A 158 4.98 -0.13 4.03
C ALA A 158 5.43 -1.41 3.29
N ASP A 159 4.93 -2.58 3.70
CA ASP A 159 5.18 -3.86 3.03
C ASP A 159 4.63 -3.84 1.58
N VAL A 160 3.41 -3.32 1.38
CA VAL A 160 2.81 -3.15 0.04
C VAL A 160 3.63 -2.19 -0.83
N ALA A 161 4.03 -1.04 -0.30
CA ALA A 161 4.87 -0.09 -1.05
C ALA A 161 6.23 -0.71 -1.45
N THR A 162 6.84 -1.48 -0.54
CA THR A 162 8.08 -2.21 -0.79
C THR A 162 7.90 -3.27 -1.89
N ALA A 163 6.79 -4.01 -1.87
CA ALA A 163 6.47 -5.00 -2.89
C ALA A 163 6.19 -4.36 -4.27
N GLN A 164 5.54 -3.19 -4.33
CA GLN A 164 5.38 -2.43 -5.58
C GLN A 164 6.73 -2.01 -6.17
N THR A 165 7.64 -1.48 -5.35
CA THR A 165 9.02 -1.17 -5.78
C THR A 165 9.78 -2.43 -6.24
N GLY A 166 9.44 -3.60 -5.71
CA GLY A 166 9.95 -4.89 -6.19
C GLY A 166 9.49 -5.23 -7.61
N VAL A 167 8.18 -5.06 -7.90
CA VAL A 167 7.60 -5.27 -9.24
C VAL A 167 8.23 -4.32 -10.27
N GLU A 168 8.36 -3.03 -9.95
CA GLU A 168 8.98 -2.04 -10.84
C GLU A 168 10.42 -2.42 -11.23
N LYS A 169 11.23 -2.84 -10.25
CA LYS A 169 12.60 -3.31 -10.49
C LYS A 169 12.65 -4.59 -11.33
N ALA A 170 11.74 -5.52 -11.11
CA ALA A 170 11.65 -6.75 -11.91
C ALA A 170 11.24 -6.46 -13.37
N MET A 171 10.30 -5.54 -13.59
CA MET A 171 9.88 -5.12 -14.94
C MET A 171 11.00 -4.38 -15.69
N GLN A 172 11.81 -3.57 -14.99
CA GLN A 172 13.00 -2.97 -15.58
C GLN A 172 14.03 -4.03 -15.98
N ALA A 173 14.32 -5.01 -15.09
CA ALA A 173 15.24 -6.12 -15.40
C ALA A 173 14.75 -6.97 -16.59
N GLN A 174 13.44 -7.23 -16.71
CA GLN A 174 12.86 -7.89 -17.88
C GLN A 174 13.05 -7.07 -19.16
N THR A 175 12.86 -5.76 -19.09
CA THR A 175 13.06 -4.83 -20.23
C THR A 175 14.51 -4.81 -20.70
N ASP A 176 15.46 -4.76 -19.77
CA ASP A 176 16.89 -4.79 -20.09
C ASP A 176 17.31 -6.16 -20.65
N ALA A 177 16.75 -7.27 -20.15
CA ALA A 177 16.96 -8.60 -20.71
C ALA A 177 16.40 -8.74 -22.14
N GLN A 178 15.22 -8.17 -22.44
CA GLN A 178 14.69 -8.13 -23.82
C GLN A 178 15.64 -7.37 -24.76
N LYS A 179 16.23 -6.26 -24.29
CA LYS A 179 17.19 -5.45 -25.04
C LYS A 179 18.51 -6.21 -25.28
N GLN A 180 18.98 -7.00 -24.31
CA GLN A 180 20.11 -7.90 -24.49
C GLN A 180 19.82 -8.99 -25.54
N VAL A 181 18.63 -9.61 -25.52
CA VAL A 181 18.20 -10.59 -26.54
C VAL A 181 18.21 -9.97 -27.93
N GLN A 182 17.61 -8.78 -28.12
CA GLN A 182 17.64 -8.09 -29.43
C GLN A 182 19.07 -7.80 -29.91
N THR A 183 19.96 -7.39 -28.99
CA THR A 183 21.37 -7.11 -29.29
C THR A 183 22.12 -8.38 -29.70
N ALA A 184 21.88 -9.49 -28.99
CA ALA A 184 22.50 -10.79 -29.29
C ALA A 184 21.98 -11.38 -30.61
N THR A 185 20.69 -11.26 -30.93
CA THR A 185 20.14 -11.68 -32.24
C THR A 185 20.75 -10.88 -33.40
N ALA A 186 20.93 -9.56 -33.24
CA ALA A 186 21.60 -8.74 -34.26
C ALA A 186 23.09 -9.13 -34.44
N ALA A 187 23.78 -9.48 -33.34
CA ALA A 187 25.16 -9.96 -33.40
C ALA A 187 25.30 -11.37 -34.01
N GLU A 188 24.37 -12.28 -33.74
CA GLU A 188 24.31 -13.60 -34.37
C GLU A 188 24.09 -13.47 -35.89
N GLN A 189 23.13 -12.66 -36.32
CA GLN A 189 22.86 -12.43 -37.75
C GLN A 189 24.10 -11.87 -38.47
N ALA A 190 24.74 -10.84 -37.91
CA ALA A 190 25.95 -10.25 -38.50
C ALA A 190 27.12 -11.26 -38.59
N ALA A 191 27.21 -12.21 -37.65
CA ALA A 191 28.18 -13.29 -37.72
C ALA A 191 27.82 -14.35 -38.78
N GLN A 192 26.54 -14.70 -38.95
CA GLN A 192 26.07 -15.60 -40.02
C GLN A 192 26.25 -14.98 -41.42
N ASP A 193 26.00 -13.67 -41.57
CA ASP A 193 26.29 -12.92 -42.79
C ASP A 193 27.80 -12.94 -43.10
N THR A 194 28.64 -12.80 -42.07
CA THR A 194 30.11 -12.87 -42.18
C THR A 194 30.58 -14.28 -42.61
N VAL A 195 29.99 -15.35 -42.05
CA VAL A 195 30.24 -16.73 -42.50
C VAL A 195 29.87 -16.91 -43.97
N THR A 196 28.73 -16.36 -44.40
CA THR A 196 28.25 -16.43 -45.79
C THR A 196 29.21 -15.72 -46.75
N ALA A 197 29.73 -14.54 -46.38
CA ALA A 197 30.74 -13.83 -47.15
C ALA A 197 32.06 -14.62 -47.23
N LYS A 198 32.55 -15.17 -46.10
CA LYS A 198 33.79 -15.95 -46.07
C LYS A 198 33.69 -17.29 -46.79
N GLN A 199 32.49 -17.87 -46.91
CA GLN A 199 32.26 -19.04 -47.76
C GLN A 199 32.48 -18.68 -49.24
N GLN A 200 31.93 -17.55 -49.71
CA GLN A 200 32.15 -17.09 -51.09
C GLN A 200 33.63 -16.76 -51.39
N ASP A 201 34.36 -16.18 -50.42
CA ASP A 201 35.81 -15.96 -50.56
C ASP A 201 36.58 -17.28 -50.73
N ALA A 202 36.25 -18.30 -49.91
CA ALA A 202 36.87 -19.62 -49.99
C ALA A 202 36.54 -20.35 -51.31
N ASP A 203 35.28 -20.30 -51.74
CA ASP A 203 34.82 -20.92 -52.99
C ASP A 203 35.51 -20.28 -54.21
N GLN A 204 35.66 -18.95 -54.23
CA GLN A 204 36.41 -18.24 -55.28
C GLN A 204 37.91 -18.57 -55.27
N ALA A 205 38.54 -18.64 -54.09
CA ALA A 205 39.94 -19.03 -53.99
C ALA A 205 40.20 -20.47 -54.47
N GLN A 206 39.29 -21.39 -54.17
CA GLN A 206 39.35 -22.77 -54.64
C GLN A 206 39.15 -22.89 -56.17
N ALA A 207 38.29 -22.05 -56.76
CA ALA A 207 38.16 -21.94 -58.22
C ALA A 207 39.46 -21.40 -58.87
N ALA A 208 40.13 -20.43 -58.26
CA ALA A 208 41.40 -19.88 -58.75
C ALA A 208 42.56 -20.91 -58.71
N VAL A 209 42.62 -21.76 -57.68
CA VAL A 209 43.55 -22.91 -57.64
C VAL A 209 43.30 -23.86 -58.81
N THR A 210 42.03 -24.19 -59.06
CA THR A 210 41.63 -25.09 -60.15
C THR A 210 42.03 -24.53 -61.52
N GLN A 211 41.82 -23.23 -61.75
CA GLN A 211 42.22 -22.57 -63.00
C GLN A 211 43.75 -22.48 -63.17
N SER A 212 44.50 -22.32 -62.08
CA SER A 212 45.97 -22.25 -62.14
C SER A 212 46.61 -23.64 -62.36
N GLN A 213 45.99 -24.71 -61.87
CA GLN A 213 46.44 -26.09 -62.16
C GLN A 213 46.38 -26.37 -63.67
N ALA A 214 45.27 -26.04 -64.33
CA ALA A 214 45.12 -26.24 -65.77
C ALA A 214 46.18 -25.49 -66.62
N LYS A 215 46.74 -24.37 -66.13
CA LYS A 215 47.85 -23.66 -66.79
C LYS A 215 49.19 -24.42 -66.68
N VAL A 216 49.45 -25.06 -65.53
CA VAL A 216 50.64 -25.91 -65.34
C VAL A 216 50.57 -27.12 -66.26
N ASP A 217 49.39 -27.73 -66.35
CA ASP A 217 49.15 -28.91 -67.20
C ASP A 217 49.40 -28.57 -68.69
N GLN A 218 48.93 -27.40 -69.17
CA GLN A 218 49.20 -26.91 -70.53
C GLN A 218 50.68 -26.60 -70.76
N ALA A 219 51.33 -25.84 -69.87
CA ALA A 219 52.74 -25.47 -70.04
C ALA A 219 53.66 -26.71 -70.12
N THR A 220 53.31 -27.78 -69.38
CA THR A 220 54.04 -29.06 -69.39
C THR A 220 53.89 -29.79 -70.74
N GLN A 221 52.71 -29.71 -71.37
CA GLN A 221 52.47 -30.23 -72.71
C GLN A 221 53.25 -29.47 -73.79
N ASP A 222 53.33 -28.14 -73.65
CA ASP A 222 54.08 -27.28 -74.56
C ASP A 222 55.60 -27.56 -74.50
N GLN A 223 56.16 -27.77 -73.30
CA GLN A 223 57.56 -28.21 -73.13
C GLN A 223 57.84 -29.54 -73.86
N THR A 224 56.97 -30.54 -73.69
CA THR A 224 57.11 -31.86 -74.30
C THR A 224 57.14 -31.79 -75.84
N THR A 225 56.38 -30.84 -76.40
CA THR A 225 56.36 -30.57 -77.84
C THR A 225 57.69 -29.98 -78.32
N ALA A 226 58.19 -28.94 -77.64
CA ALA A 226 59.47 -28.30 -77.98
C ALA A 226 60.69 -29.26 -77.86
N GLU A 227 60.65 -30.21 -76.92
CA GLU A 227 61.69 -31.24 -76.78
C GLU A 227 61.71 -32.19 -77.99
N THR A 228 60.54 -32.49 -78.55
CA THR A 228 60.40 -33.37 -79.73
C THR A 228 60.97 -32.70 -80.98
N GLU A 229 60.71 -31.39 -81.18
CA GLU A 229 61.24 -30.62 -82.31
C GLU A 229 62.78 -30.52 -82.30
N MET A 230 63.38 -30.33 -81.11
CA MET A 230 64.84 -30.26 -80.96
C MET A 230 65.55 -31.55 -81.40
N ASN A 231 65.02 -32.70 -81.00
CA ASN A 231 65.63 -34.01 -81.29
C ASN A 231 65.58 -34.36 -82.79
N GLU A 232 64.53 -33.97 -83.51
CA GLU A 232 64.44 -34.18 -84.96
C GLU A 232 65.35 -33.23 -85.74
N ALA A 233 65.49 -31.97 -85.30
CA ALA A 233 66.43 -31.02 -85.91
C ALA A 233 67.89 -31.50 -85.83
N GLN A 234 68.28 -32.19 -84.75
CA GLN A 234 69.65 -32.67 -84.59
C GLN A 234 70.01 -33.82 -85.55
N LYS A 235 69.11 -34.81 -85.74
CA LYS A 235 69.31 -35.90 -86.73
C LYS A 235 69.59 -35.37 -88.14
N GLN A 236 68.92 -34.29 -88.53
CA GLN A 236 69.05 -33.72 -89.88
C GLN A 236 70.43 -33.05 -90.09
N ALA A 237 71.07 -32.57 -89.02
CA ALA A 237 72.45 -32.04 -89.08
C ALA A 237 73.50 -33.16 -89.20
N GLU A 238 73.37 -34.23 -88.40
CA GLU A 238 74.30 -35.37 -88.39
C GLU A 238 74.34 -36.12 -89.75
N ALA A 239 73.19 -36.22 -90.42
CA ALA A 239 73.09 -36.77 -91.78
C ALA A 239 73.88 -35.94 -92.82
N ALA A 240 73.76 -34.61 -92.77
CA ALA A 240 74.46 -33.71 -93.69
C ALA A 240 75.98 -33.74 -93.49
N GLN A 241 76.43 -33.78 -92.23
CA GLN A 241 77.85 -33.89 -91.86
C GLN A 241 78.50 -35.14 -92.47
N THR A 242 77.80 -36.28 -92.41
CA THR A 242 78.29 -37.58 -92.90
C THR A 242 78.50 -37.60 -94.42
N GLN A 243 77.60 -36.97 -95.18
CA GLN A 243 77.63 -37.04 -96.65
C GLN A 243 78.72 -36.16 -97.27
N ALA A 244 79.09 -35.04 -96.61
CA ALA A 244 80.21 -34.20 -97.05
C ALA A 244 81.56 -34.94 -96.98
N SER A 245 81.79 -35.70 -95.91
CA SER A 245 83.06 -36.39 -95.67
C SER A 245 83.40 -37.48 -96.70
N GLN A 246 82.39 -38.13 -97.29
CA GLN A 246 82.60 -39.18 -98.29
C GLN A 246 83.12 -38.63 -99.63
N VAL A 247 82.59 -37.50 -100.09
CA VAL A 247 82.97 -36.89 -101.38
C VAL A 247 84.42 -36.39 -101.36
N GLN A 248 84.85 -35.82 -100.24
CA GLN A 248 86.19 -35.23 -100.11
C GLN A 248 87.32 -36.28 -100.14
N SER A 249 87.06 -37.49 -99.62
CA SER A 249 88.02 -38.60 -99.63
C SER A 249 88.25 -39.18 -101.03
N GLN A 250 87.22 -39.21 -101.88
CA GLN A 250 87.30 -39.75 -103.24
C GLN A 250 88.05 -38.84 -104.22
N LEU A 251 88.17 -37.54 -103.92
CA LEU A 251 88.86 -36.58 -104.79
C LEU A 251 90.39 -36.72 -104.68
N GLN A 252 90.91 -36.81 -103.46
CA GLN A 252 92.36 -36.90 -103.21
C GLN A 252 92.99 -38.20 -103.75
N GLN A 253 92.22 -39.30 -103.74
CA GLN A 253 92.71 -40.60 -104.23
C GLN A 253 93.01 -40.58 -105.74
N ALA A 254 92.19 -39.87 -106.52
CA ALA A 254 92.36 -39.75 -107.97
C ALA A 254 93.52 -38.83 -108.40
N GLU A 255 94.04 -37.99 -107.50
CA GLU A 255 95.18 -37.10 -107.79
C GLU A 255 96.54 -37.80 -107.58
N ALA A 256 96.62 -38.76 -106.65
CA ALA A 256 97.85 -39.50 -106.33
C ALA A 256 98.22 -40.59 -107.36
N GLU A 257 97.23 -41.19 -108.02
CA GLU A 257 97.44 -42.24 -109.04
C GLU A 257 98.22 -41.74 -110.26
N VAL A 258 98.07 -40.45 -110.61
CA VAL A 258 98.72 -39.83 -111.78
C VAL A 258 100.23 -39.60 -111.57
N THR A 259 100.67 -39.29 -110.35
CA THR A 259 102.10 -39.06 -110.05
C THR A 259 102.87 -40.38 -109.96
N THR A 260 102.28 -41.38 -109.30
CA THR A 260 102.94 -42.67 -108.99
C THR A 260 103.43 -43.41 -110.24
N ALA A 261 102.71 -43.29 -111.37
CA ALA A 261 103.08 -43.91 -112.65
C ALA A 261 104.33 -43.31 -113.33
N SER A 262 104.84 -42.15 -112.89
CA SER A 262 105.96 -41.46 -113.56
C SER A 262 107.35 -41.84 -113.03
N ASP A 263 107.49 -42.15 -111.74
CA ASP A 263 108.82 -42.35 -111.12
C ASP A 263 109.34 -43.80 -111.25
N ASN A 264 108.43 -44.75 -111.49
CA ASN A 264 108.68 -46.19 -111.42
C ASN A 264 109.72 -46.70 -112.46
N VAL A 265 109.97 -45.93 -113.52
CA VAL A 265 110.87 -46.31 -114.63
C VAL A 265 112.36 -46.09 -114.31
N THR A 266 112.71 -45.18 -113.38
CA THR A 266 114.11 -44.73 -113.22
C THR A 266 114.87 -45.46 -112.11
N ALA A 267 114.20 -46.00 -111.09
CA ALA A 267 114.85 -46.54 -109.90
C ALA A 267 115.58 -47.88 -110.12
N LYS A 268 115.04 -48.78 -110.96
CA LYS A 268 115.42 -50.21 -111.03
C LYS A 268 116.83 -50.52 -111.54
N GLN A 269 117.61 -49.52 -111.93
CA GLN A 269 118.97 -49.71 -112.45
C GLN A 269 120.07 -49.75 -111.36
N ALA A 270 119.77 -49.38 -110.11
CA ALA A 270 120.76 -49.24 -109.04
C ALA A 270 120.89 -50.45 -108.09
N ASP A 271 119.85 -51.28 -107.97
CA ASP A 271 119.66 -52.23 -106.86
C ASP A 271 120.73 -53.34 -106.75
N VAL A 272 121.42 -53.68 -107.84
CA VAL A 272 122.24 -54.91 -107.96
C VAL A 272 123.53 -54.90 -107.13
N THR A 273 124.18 -53.74 -106.94
CA THR A 273 125.53 -53.68 -106.31
C THR A 273 125.50 -53.64 -104.78
N GLN A 274 124.33 -53.48 -104.16
CA GLN A 274 124.21 -53.28 -102.70
C GLN A 274 123.93 -54.57 -101.91
N ALA A 275 123.54 -55.66 -102.58
CA ALA A 275 123.06 -56.88 -101.93
C ALA A 275 124.14 -57.69 -101.18
N GLU A 276 125.39 -57.71 -101.66
CA GLU A 276 126.43 -58.63 -101.15
C GLU A 276 126.94 -58.28 -99.73
N GLN A 277 126.78 -57.03 -99.28
CA GLN A 277 127.29 -56.58 -97.96
C GLN A 277 126.32 -56.92 -96.80
N ALA A 278 125.02 -57.02 -97.05
CA ALA A 278 123.98 -56.98 -96.01
C ALA A 278 123.93 -58.20 -95.07
N VAL A 279 124.44 -59.35 -95.50
CA VAL A 279 124.28 -60.64 -94.79
C VAL A 279 125.11 -60.71 -93.49
N THR A 280 126.21 -59.97 -93.40
CA THR A 280 127.13 -60.06 -92.25
C THR A 280 126.59 -59.32 -91.02
N ASP A 281 126.05 -58.12 -91.21
CA ASP A 281 125.65 -57.24 -90.11
C ASP A 281 124.35 -57.70 -89.42
N ALA A 282 123.46 -58.37 -90.17
CA ALA A 282 122.17 -58.87 -89.68
C ALA A 282 122.29 -59.86 -88.51
N LYS A 283 123.44 -60.52 -88.33
CA LYS A 283 123.63 -61.58 -87.33
C LYS A 283 123.97 -61.08 -85.92
N GLN A 284 124.48 -59.85 -85.78
CA GLN A 284 124.79 -59.26 -84.47
C GLN A 284 123.56 -58.60 -83.83
N ALA A 285 122.68 -58.01 -84.64
CA ALA A 285 121.56 -57.18 -84.17
C ALA A 285 120.46 -57.94 -83.41
N THR A 286 120.39 -59.28 -83.52
CA THR A 286 119.36 -60.09 -82.85
C THR A 286 119.61 -60.22 -81.34
N MET A 287 120.87 -60.37 -80.92
CA MET A 287 121.22 -60.64 -79.51
C MET A 287 120.96 -59.44 -78.59
N ASP A 288 121.14 -58.22 -79.09
CA ASP A 288 120.88 -57.00 -78.31
C ASP A 288 119.38 -56.74 -78.10
N ALA A 289 118.52 -57.24 -78.99
CA ALA A 289 117.06 -57.05 -78.91
C ALA A 289 116.41 -57.87 -77.79
N GLU A 290 116.88 -59.09 -77.53
CA GLU A 290 116.32 -59.98 -76.48
C GLU A 290 116.44 -59.37 -75.08
N LYS A 291 117.52 -58.61 -74.82
CA LYS A 291 117.76 -57.94 -73.53
C LYS A 291 116.74 -56.84 -73.21
N VAL A 292 116.29 -56.09 -74.23
CA VAL A 292 115.41 -54.92 -74.06
C VAL A 292 113.99 -55.34 -73.66
N VAL A 293 113.50 -56.48 -74.16
CA VAL A 293 112.13 -56.96 -73.88
C VAL A 293 111.95 -57.31 -72.39
N GLN A 294 112.97 -57.86 -71.74
CA GLN A 294 112.90 -58.18 -70.30
C GLN A 294 112.86 -56.91 -69.44
N GLU A 295 113.67 -55.89 -69.74
CA GLU A 295 113.70 -54.63 -68.99
C GLU A 295 112.37 -53.85 -69.05
N LYS A 296 111.56 -54.02 -70.11
CA LYS A 296 110.22 -53.41 -70.21
C LYS A 296 109.14 -54.22 -69.52
N LYS A 297 109.35 -55.52 -69.30
CA LYS A 297 108.42 -56.40 -68.61
C LYS A 297 108.34 -56.07 -67.12
N ASP A 298 109.48 -55.81 -66.50
CA ASP A 298 109.57 -55.54 -65.05
C ASP A 298 109.00 -54.15 -64.69
N ALA A 299 109.08 -53.18 -65.62
CA ALA A 299 108.50 -51.85 -65.45
C ALA A 299 106.96 -51.84 -65.45
N LEU A 300 106.31 -52.73 -66.21
CA LEU A 300 104.85 -52.84 -66.26
C LEU A 300 104.27 -53.29 -64.90
N THR A 301 104.91 -54.24 -64.23
CA THR A 301 104.49 -54.72 -62.90
C THR A 301 104.46 -53.60 -61.86
N VAL A 302 105.46 -52.71 -61.87
CA VAL A 302 105.52 -51.56 -60.95
C VAL A 302 104.39 -50.55 -61.21
N ALA A 303 103.99 -50.36 -62.47
CA ALA A 303 102.82 -49.54 -62.82
C ALA A 303 101.50 -50.20 -62.37
N GLN A 304 101.43 -51.54 -62.45
CA GLN A 304 100.25 -52.31 -62.04
C GLN A 304 99.99 -52.22 -60.52
N ASP A 305 101.03 -52.34 -59.69
CA ASP A 305 100.90 -52.28 -58.22
C ASP A 305 100.53 -50.88 -57.71
N ALA A 306 100.90 -49.82 -58.44
CA ALA A 306 100.61 -48.43 -58.06
C ALA A 306 99.12 -48.05 -58.18
N LEU A 307 98.33 -48.78 -58.99
CA LEU A 307 96.90 -48.51 -59.19
C LEU A 307 96.01 -49.14 -58.09
N ASN A 308 96.46 -50.24 -57.48
CA ASN A 308 95.67 -51.09 -56.58
C ASN A 308 95.48 -50.54 -55.15
N ASN A 309 95.84 -49.28 -54.88
CA ASN A 309 95.96 -48.74 -53.52
C ASN A 309 95.33 -47.34 -53.33
N VAL A 310 94.44 -46.92 -54.23
CA VAL A 310 93.74 -45.62 -54.17
C VAL A 310 92.44 -45.77 -53.38
N GLY A 311 92.38 -45.23 -52.16
CA GLY A 311 91.27 -45.38 -51.21
C GLY A 311 90.01 -44.56 -51.52
N SER A 312 89.42 -44.74 -52.70
CA SER A 312 88.29 -43.95 -53.21
C SER A 312 87.04 -44.00 -52.31
N ASP A 313 86.63 -45.20 -51.90
CA ASP A 313 85.33 -45.45 -51.26
C ASP A 313 85.12 -44.67 -49.94
N GLN A 314 86.19 -44.50 -49.15
CA GLN A 314 86.12 -43.76 -47.89
C GLN A 314 85.89 -42.25 -48.11
N ALA A 315 86.46 -41.67 -49.17
CA ALA A 315 86.29 -40.25 -49.45
C ALA A 315 84.86 -39.91 -49.89
N GLN A 316 84.21 -40.80 -50.64
CA GLN A 316 82.80 -40.64 -51.00
C GLN A 316 81.89 -40.80 -49.75
N ALA A 317 82.19 -41.76 -48.87
CA ALA A 317 81.46 -41.92 -47.60
C ALA A 317 81.61 -40.70 -46.67
N ASP A 318 82.80 -40.10 -46.59
CA ASP A 318 83.03 -38.85 -45.85
C ASP A 318 82.16 -37.70 -46.39
N LEU A 319 82.04 -37.58 -47.73
CA LEU A 319 81.23 -36.56 -48.40
C LEU A 319 79.73 -36.77 -48.17
N ASP A 320 79.23 -38.01 -48.28
CA ASP A 320 77.81 -38.32 -48.06
C ASP A 320 77.39 -38.12 -46.59
N ALA A 321 78.30 -38.35 -45.64
CA ALA A 321 78.09 -38.01 -44.23
C ALA A 321 78.07 -36.49 -44.00
N ALA A 322 78.92 -35.72 -44.69
CA ALA A 322 78.89 -34.25 -44.62
C ALA A 322 77.63 -33.65 -45.26
N ASN A 323 77.14 -34.22 -46.37
CA ASN A 323 75.86 -33.86 -46.98
C ASN A 323 74.68 -34.06 -46.01
N GLN A 324 74.65 -35.17 -45.27
CA GLN A 324 73.64 -35.42 -44.23
C GLN A 324 73.76 -34.46 -43.03
N GLN A 325 74.97 -34.10 -42.61
CA GLN A 325 75.18 -33.08 -41.57
C GLN A 325 74.58 -31.74 -41.99
N VAL A 326 74.84 -31.26 -43.21
CA VAL A 326 74.29 -29.98 -43.71
C VAL A 326 72.76 -30.01 -43.70
N ALA A 327 72.12 -31.08 -44.19
CA ALA A 327 70.67 -31.22 -44.15
C ALA A 327 70.10 -31.17 -42.72
N ALA A 328 70.73 -31.89 -41.78
CA ALA A 328 70.29 -31.91 -40.38
C ALA A 328 70.46 -30.55 -39.68
N LYS A 329 71.55 -29.82 -39.94
CA LYS A 329 71.77 -28.47 -39.39
C LYS A 329 70.82 -27.44 -40.02
N GLN A 330 70.52 -27.57 -41.31
CA GLN A 330 69.57 -26.71 -42.00
C GLN A 330 68.16 -26.84 -41.41
N GLN A 331 67.72 -28.06 -41.10
CA GLN A 331 66.42 -28.30 -40.45
C GLN A 331 66.38 -27.80 -39.00
N ALA A 332 67.47 -27.98 -38.23
CA ALA A 332 67.58 -27.45 -36.88
C ALA A 332 67.51 -25.92 -36.83
N LEU A 333 68.11 -25.22 -37.80
CA LEU A 333 68.00 -23.77 -37.96
C LEU A 333 66.55 -23.33 -38.21
N THR A 334 65.81 -24.02 -39.08
CA THR A 334 64.38 -23.74 -39.32
C THR A 334 63.56 -23.89 -38.04
N THR A 335 63.72 -24.97 -37.28
CA THR A 335 63.02 -25.16 -36.00
C THR A 335 63.37 -24.07 -34.96
N ALA A 336 64.60 -23.55 -34.97
CA ALA A 336 64.97 -22.43 -34.12
C ALA A 336 64.32 -21.10 -34.59
N GLN A 337 64.20 -20.87 -35.90
CA GLN A 337 63.50 -19.70 -36.47
C GLN A 337 61.99 -19.73 -36.22
N ASP A 338 61.35 -20.91 -36.29
CA ASP A 338 59.95 -21.12 -35.88
C ASP A 338 59.75 -20.83 -34.39
N SER A 339 60.73 -21.19 -33.56
CA SER A 339 60.73 -20.92 -32.12
C SER A 339 60.86 -19.43 -31.80
N VAL A 340 61.70 -18.68 -32.55
CA VAL A 340 61.78 -17.21 -32.46
C VAL A 340 60.45 -16.57 -32.85
N THR A 341 59.85 -17.02 -33.95
CA THR A 341 58.56 -16.50 -34.44
C THR A 341 57.44 -16.72 -33.43
N SER A 342 57.42 -17.91 -32.80
CA SER A 342 56.47 -18.25 -31.74
C SER A 342 56.68 -17.40 -30.48
N ALA A 343 57.93 -17.21 -30.04
CA ALA A 343 58.25 -16.42 -28.86
C ALA A 343 58.02 -14.90 -29.07
N GLN A 344 58.14 -14.41 -30.30
CA GLN A 344 57.74 -13.02 -30.65
C GLN A 344 56.22 -12.85 -30.52
N LYS A 345 55.43 -13.82 -30.98
CA LYS A 345 53.98 -13.80 -30.82
C LYS A 345 53.55 -13.83 -29.34
N ASP A 346 54.20 -14.63 -28.50
CA ASP A 346 54.00 -14.63 -27.03
C ASP A 346 54.22 -13.22 -26.44
N VAL A 347 55.22 -12.47 -26.92
CA VAL A 347 55.50 -11.08 -26.51
C VAL A 347 54.42 -10.12 -27.02
N ASP A 348 54.01 -10.23 -28.28
CA ASP A 348 53.03 -9.32 -28.90
C ASP A 348 51.63 -9.47 -28.26
N ASP A 349 51.19 -10.72 -28.03
CA ASP A 349 49.94 -10.99 -27.29
C ASP A 349 50.03 -10.55 -25.82
N GLY A 350 51.20 -10.72 -25.18
CA GLY A 350 51.45 -10.24 -23.82
C GLY A 350 51.36 -8.72 -23.70
N ASN A 351 51.97 -7.98 -24.62
CA ASN A 351 51.90 -6.52 -24.69
C ASN A 351 50.45 -6.03 -24.90
N LYS A 352 49.69 -6.73 -25.75
CA LYS A 352 48.25 -6.45 -25.95
C LYS A 352 47.43 -6.71 -24.69
N ALA A 353 47.72 -7.79 -23.96
CA ALA A 353 47.09 -8.07 -22.67
C ALA A 353 47.45 -7.01 -21.61
N GLN A 354 48.69 -6.50 -21.60
CA GLN A 354 49.10 -5.43 -20.69
C GLN A 354 48.31 -4.14 -20.96
N ALA A 355 48.18 -3.71 -22.22
CA ALA A 355 47.41 -2.52 -22.56
C ALA A 355 45.93 -2.61 -22.12
N LEU A 356 45.32 -3.80 -22.22
CA LEU A 356 43.97 -4.07 -21.72
C LEU A 356 43.89 -4.01 -20.19
N ALA A 357 44.90 -4.53 -19.47
CA ALA A 357 44.97 -4.45 -18.01
C ALA A 357 45.21 -3.03 -17.50
N GLU A 358 46.02 -2.22 -18.20
CA GLU A 358 46.20 -0.79 -17.93
C GLU A 358 44.89 -0.01 -18.17
N GLN A 359 44.14 -0.33 -19.23
CA GLN A 359 42.81 0.23 -19.45
C GLN A 359 41.81 -0.17 -18.35
N ALA A 360 41.85 -1.43 -17.88
CA ALA A 360 41.02 -1.89 -16.76
C ALA A 360 41.32 -1.14 -15.45
N VAL A 361 42.60 -0.89 -15.14
CA VAL A 361 43.01 -0.06 -13.99
C VAL A 361 42.49 1.37 -14.14
N ASN A 362 42.59 1.98 -15.33
CA ASN A 362 42.08 3.33 -15.57
C ASN A 362 40.54 3.42 -15.42
N ASN A 363 39.80 2.43 -15.94
CA ASN A 363 38.36 2.35 -15.77
C ASN A 363 37.97 2.19 -14.28
N ALA A 364 38.71 1.39 -13.51
CA ALA A 364 38.48 1.23 -12.08
C ALA A 364 38.83 2.49 -11.26
N ASN A 365 39.89 3.22 -11.63
CA ASN A 365 40.21 4.53 -11.05
C ASN A 365 39.07 5.55 -11.27
N GLN A 366 38.46 5.54 -12.47
CA GLN A 366 37.30 6.38 -12.76
C GLN A 366 36.09 5.96 -11.92
N ALA A 367 35.79 4.65 -11.82
CA ALA A 367 34.69 4.15 -11.01
C ALA A 367 34.81 4.52 -9.51
N VAL A 368 36.03 4.51 -8.95
CA VAL A 368 36.29 5.01 -7.58
C VAL A 368 36.02 6.51 -7.47
N THR A 369 36.42 7.28 -8.49
CA THR A 369 36.20 8.74 -8.56
C THR A 369 34.70 9.06 -8.59
N ASP A 370 33.95 8.39 -9.47
CA ASP A 370 32.50 8.57 -9.64
C ASP A 370 31.72 8.15 -8.39
N ALA A 371 32.11 7.03 -7.75
CA ALA A 371 31.50 6.59 -6.50
C ALA A 371 31.78 7.56 -5.34
N THR A 372 33.00 8.13 -5.26
CA THR A 372 33.37 9.15 -4.27
C THR A 372 32.55 10.44 -4.45
N ALA A 373 32.30 10.85 -5.70
CA ALA A 373 31.40 11.97 -6.01
C ALA A 373 29.94 11.65 -5.61
N ALA A 374 29.47 10.42 -5.86
CA ALA A 374 28.12 9.99 -5.47
C ALA A 374 27.92 9.98 -3.94
N VAL A 375 28.90 9.50 -3.16
CA VAL A 375 28.90 9.58 -1.69
C VAL A 375 28.81 11.04 -1.24
N THR A 376 29.61 11.92 -1.84
CA THR A 376 29.61 13.36 -1.50
C THR A 376 28.24 14.01 -1.75
N ALA A 377 27.59 13.70 -2.88
CA ALA A 377 26.26 14.19 -3.20
C ALA A 377 25.17 13.64 -2.25
N ALA A 378 25.17 12.33 -1.99
CA ALA A 378 24.23 11.70 -1.07
C ALA A 378 24.37 12.24 0.36
N GLN A 379 25.61 12.55 0.80
CA GLN A 379 25.85 13.11 2.13
C GLN A 379 25.37 14.56 2.27
N GLN A 380 25.44 15.36 1.19
CA GLN A 380 24.82 16.68 1.15
C GLN A 380 23.29 16.59 1.17
N ASN A 381 22.69 15.64 0.43
CA ASN A 381 21.24 15.41 0.45
C ASN A 381 20.74 14.99 1.84
N ALA A 382 21.45 14.08 2.52
CA ALA A 382 21.12 13.65 3.88
C ALA A 382 21.19 14.81 4.89
N ALA A 383 22.18 15.69 4.78
CA ALA A 383 22.30 16.88 5.63
C ALA A 383 21.17 17.91 5.38
N GLN A 384 20.78 18.13 4.12
CA GLN A 384 19.65 18.98 3.77
C GLN A 384 18.31 18.41 4.27
N ALA A 385 18.10 17.09 4.11
CA ALA A 385 16.91 16.42 4.60
C ALA A 385 16.80 16.46 6.13
N GLY A 386 17.91 16.27 6.86
CA GLY A 386 17.97 16.44 8.30
C GLY A 386 17.62 17.87 8.75
N THR A 387 18.13 18.88 8.03
CA THR A 387 17.79 20.30 8.28
C THR A 387 16.30 20.58 8.07
N ALA A 388 15.70 20.00 7.03
CA ALA A 388 14.25 20.12 6.77
C ALA A 388 13.39 19.43 7.84
N VAL A 389 13.84 18.33 8.45
CA VAL A 389 13.20 17.72 9.62
C VAL A 389 13.23 18.68 10.81
N THR A 390 14.39 19.27 11.14
CA THR A 390 14.50 20.23 12.25
C THR A 390 13.60 21.45 12.06
N GLN A 391 13.48 21.96 10.84
CA GLN A 391 12.56 23.07 10.52
C GLN A 391 11.09 22.66 10.69
N ALA A 392 10.70 21.47 10.26
CA ALA A 392 9.33 20.96 10.45
C ALA A 392 9.00 20.68 11.93
N GLN A 393 9.97 20.25 12.73
CA GLN A 393 9.81 20.11 14.20
C GLN A 393 9.55 21.47 14.87
N ALA A 394 10.24 22.53 14.44
CA ALA A 394 10.04 23.88 14.95
C ALA A 394 8.66 24.46 14.58
N ASP A 395 8.17 24.21 13.36
CA ASP A 395 6.82 24.65 12.95
C ASP A 395 5.72 23.91 13.73
N VAL A 396 5.85 22.59 13.94
CA VAL A 396 4.91 21.82 14.80
C VAL A 396 4.86 22.40 16.22
N ALA A 397 6.01 22.71 16.83
CA ALA A 397 6.05 23.32 18.16
C ALA A 397 5.39 24.71 18.18
N ALA A 398 5.59 25.53 17.13
CA ALA A 398 4.95 26.83 17.01
C ALA A 398 3.41 26.71 16.85
N LYS A 399 2.90 25.76 16.04
CA LYS A 399 1.45 25.55 15.90
C LYS A 399 0.82 25.01 17.18
N GLN A 400 1.53 24.13 17.92
CA GLN A 400 1.05 23.63 19.21
C GLN A 400 0.86 24.79 20.20
N ALA A 401 1.86 25.69 20.32
CA ALA A 401 1.75 26.86 21.18
C ALA A 401 0.57 27.78 20.82
N THR A 402 0.22 27.93 19.53
CA THR A 402 -0.98 28.66 19.10
C THR A 402 -2.28 27.97 19.52
N VAL A 403 -2.33 26.64 19.45
CA VAL A 403 -3.48 25.85 19.93
C VAL A 403 -3.61 25.94 21.46
N ASP A 404 -2.50 25.90 22.19
CA ASP A 404 -2.49 25.96 23.65
C ASP A 404 -2.95 27.35 24.16
N ASP A 405 -2.49 28.42 23.52
CA ASP A 405 -2.90 29.81 23.80
C ASP A 405 -4.40 30.04 23.54
N LEU A 406 -4.92 29.62 22.37
CA LEU A 406 -6.34 29.74 22.05
C LEU A 406 -7.24 28.91 22.98
N ASN A 407 -6.78 27.74 23.43
CA ASN A 407 -7.46 26.99 24.49
C ASN A 407 -7.45 27.75 25.83
N GLN A 408 -6.36 28.42 26.19
CA GLN A 408 -6.30 29.23 27.42
C GLN A 408 -7.28 30.41 27.35
N GLN A 409 -7.30 31.15 26.23
CA GLN A 409 -8.25 32.24 26.00
C GLN A 409 -9.70 31.75 26.11
N LEU A 410 -10.05 30.65 25.44
CA LEU A 410 -11.41 30.11 25.44
C LEU A 410 -11.87 29.60 26.82
N ASN A 411 -10.96 29.02 27.61
CA ASN A 411 -11.27 28.58 28.99
C ASN A 411 -11.54 29.75 29.95
N ASN A 412 -10.89 30.89 29.74
CA ASN A 412 -11.01 32.08 30.59
C ASN A 412 -12.26 32.93 30.28
N GLN A 413 -13.02 32.63 29.22
CA GLN A 413 -14.24 33.36 28.85
C GLN A 413 -15.35 33.17 29.89
N ASN A 414 -15.79 34.26 30.51
CA ASN A 414 -16.92 34.29 31.45
C ASN A 414 -18.27 34.24 30.71
N THR A 415 -19.33 33.81 31.39
CA THR A 415 -20.65 33.59 30.78
C THR A 415 -21.79 33.86 31.76
N ILE A 416 -22.90 34.45 31.29
CA ILE A 416 -24.16 34.59 32.04
C ILE A 416 -25.22 33.64 31.46
N THR A 417 -25.66 32.67 32.28
CA THR A 417 -26.73 31.72 31.97
C THR A 417 -28.00 32.08 32.73
N LEU A 418 -29.12 32.27 32.03
CA LEU A 418 -30.44 32.46 32.66
C LEU A 418 -31.17 31.11 32.77
N PRO A 419 -31.74 30.74 33.93
CA PRO A 419 -32.54 29.52 34.06
C PRO A 419 -33.79 29.52 33.17
N ASP A 420 -34.20 28.34 32.68
CA ASP A 420 -35.40 28.17 31.87
C ASP A 420 -36.65 28.75 32.57
N GLY A 421 -37.34 29.66 31.87
CA GLY A 421 -38.54 30.34 32.38
C GLY A 421 -38.29 31.65 33.14
N TYR A 422 -37.04 31.94 33.56
CA TYR A 422 -36.71 33.21 34.25
C TYR A 422 -37.11 34.44 33.41
N VAL A 423 -36.80 34.43 32.11
CA VAL A 423 -37.12 35.51 31.17
C VAL A 423 -38.63 35.80 31.11
N ALA A 424 -39.46 34.77 31.20
CA ALA A 424 -40.92 34.91 31.22
C ALA A 424 -41.42 35.43 32.57
N ALA A 425 -40.84 34.96 33.68
CA ALA A 425 -41.20 35.43 35.02
C ALA A 425 -40.88 36.92 35.23
N LEU A 426 -39.73 37.41 34.74
CA LEU A 426 -39.39 38.83 34.86
C LEU A 426 -40.31 39.72 34.02
N ARG A 427 -40.69 39.28 32.81
CA ARG A 427 -41.68 39.98 31.96
C ARG A 427 -43.07 40.06 32.63
N GLU A 428 -43.56 38.95 33.18
CA GLU A 428 -44.83 38.91 33.96
C GLU A 428 -44.75 39.77 35.23
N TYR A 429 -43.58 39.89 35.86
CA TYR A 429 -43.39 40.85 36.94
C TYR A 429 -43.46 42.30 36.43
N GLU A 430 -42.85 42.64 35.30
CA GLU A 430 -42.91 44.00 34.76
C GLU A 430 -44.35 44.40 34.40
N ASP A 431 -45.08 43.52 33.69
CA ASP A 431 -46.45 43.76 33.23
C ASP A 431 -47.46 43.86 34.40
N SER A 432 -47.25 43.12 35.50
CA SER A 432 -48.20 43.05 36.63
C SER A 432 -47.81 43.88 37.86
N LYS A 433 -46.51 44.09 38.09
CA LYS A 433 -45.89 44.68 39.30
C LYS A 433 -46.37 44.08 40.64
N THR A 434 -46.85 42.84 40.63
CA THR A 434 -47.41 42.17 41.82
C THR A 434 -46.38 41.52 42.74
N SER A 435 -46.74 41.33 44.01
CA SER A 435 -45.99 40.49 44.96
C SER A 435 -45.79 39.06 44.46
N ASP A 436 -46.81 38.51 43.80
CA ASP A 436 -46.88 37.09 43.48
C ASP A 436 -46.07 36.76 42.21
N ALA A 437 -45.98 37.71 41.28
CA ALA A 437 -45.02 37.68 40.19
C ALA A 437 -43.59 37.90 40.70
N SER A 438 -43.36 38.85 41.63
CA SER A 438 -42.03 39.07 42.25
C SER A 438 -41.52 37.79 42.94
N ALA A 439 -42.37 37.17 43.76
CA ALA A 439 -42.10 35.88 44.40
C ALA A 439 -42.06 34.69 43.41
N THR A 440 -42.26 34.93 42.12
CA THR A 440 -42.06 33.95 41.04
C THR A 440 -40.75 34.17 40.30
N VAL A 441 -40.27 35.41 40.17
CA VAL A 441 -38.87 35.69 39.78
C VAL A 441 -37.91 35.19 40.87
N GLU A 442 -38.22 35.43 42.15
CA GLU A 442 -37.36 35.07 43.29
C GLU A 442 -37.11 33.56 43.42
N LYS A 443 -37.99 32.70 42.88
CA LYS A 443 -37.79 31.23 42.84
C LYS A 443 -36.56 30.82 42.03
N PHE A 444 -36.09 31.67 41.12
CA PHE A 444 -34.90 31.44 40.32
C PHE A 444 -33.61 31.88 41.02
N LYS A 445 -33.67 32.53 42.20
CA LYS A 445 -32.52 33.10 42.90
C LYS A 445 -31.37 32.10 43.08
N ASP A 446 -31.62 31.01 43.78
CA ASP A 446 -30.57 30.03 44.10
C ASP A 446 -30.08 29.30 42.84
N ALA A 447 -30.98 28.98 41.91
CA ALA A 447 -30.63 28.31 40.65
C ALA A 447 -29.81 29.21 39.72
N GLY A 448 -30.17 30.48 39.60
CA GLY A 448 -29.46 31.48 38.81
C GLY A 448 -28.09 31.81 39.38
N LYS A 449 -27.98 32.00 40.70
CA LYS A 449 -26.68 32.22 41.36
C LYS A 449 -25.80 30.96 41.32
N ALA A 450 -26.37 29.75 41.40
CA ALA A 450 -25.59 28.51 41.27
C ALA A 450 -25.16 28.18 39.82
N ALA A 451 -25.87 28.70 38.82
CA ALA A 451 -25.51 28.53 37.40
C ALA A 451 -24.44 29.51 36.90
N ASN A 452 -24.06 30.51 37.71
CA ASN A 452 -23.18 31.61 37.32
C ASN A 452 -22.10 31.83 38.37
N SER A 453 -20.87 31.48 38.03
CA SER A 453 -19.68 31.68 38.86
C SER A 453 -18.57 32.29 38.01
N TYR A 454 -17.89 33.32 38.53
CA TYR A 454 -16.77 33.94 37.85
C TYR A 454 -15.64 32.93 37.56
N LYS A 455 -15.01 33.05 36.39
CA LYS A 455 -13.82 32.31 35.97
C LYS A 455 -12.63 33.26 36.00
N HIS A 456 -11.71 33.01 36.93
CA HIS A 456 -10.49 33.78 37.08
C HIS A 456 -9.56 33.66 35.85
N ASN A 457 -8.98 34.79 35.44
CA ASN A 457 -7.95 34.85 34.41
C ASN A 457 -6.57 35.11 35.03
N GLN A 458 -5.65 34.14 34.90
CA GLN A 458 -4.30 34.23 35.48
C GLN A 458 -3.50 35.44 34.98
N ALA A 459 -3.74 35.92 33.76
CA ALA A 459 -3.09 37.13 33.23
C ALA A 459 -3.59 38.39 33.96
N ASP A 460 -4.91 38.53 34.11
CA ASP A 460 -5.57 39.67 34.77
C ASP A 460 -5.21 39.74 36.26
N GLN A 461 -4.91 38.60 36.89
CA GLN A 461 -4.39 38.51 38.26
C GLN A 461 -3.00 39.14 38.44
N GLN A 462 -2.22 39.30 37.38
CA GLN A 462 -0.92 40.00 37.44
C GLN A 462 -1.04 41.51 37.19
N VAL A 463 -2.19 41.98 36.67
CA VAL A 463 -2.44 43.40 36.38
C VAL A 463 -3.01 44.05 37.63
N SER A 464 -2.19 44.75 38.41
CA SER A 464 -2.65 45.54 39.56
C SER A 464 -3.34 46.83 39.11
N VAL A 465 -4.45 47.20 39.78
CA VAL A 465 -5.31 48.32 39.40
C VAL A 465 -5.65 49.19 40.62
N ASP A 466 -5.57 50.51 40.48
CA ASP A 466 -6.21 51.46 41.40
C ASP A 466 -7.62 51.77 40.91
N TYR A 467 -8.62 51.15 41.53
CA TYR A 467 -10.03 51.32 41.15
C TYR A 467 -10.52 52.78 41.25
N LYS A 468 -9.84 53.64 42.01
CA LYS A 468 -10.22 55.06 42.17
C LYS A 468 -9.73 55.94 41.03
N ASN A 469 -8.81 55.42 40.20
CA ASN A 469 -8.11 56.17 39.15
C ASN A 469 -7.91 55.30 37.89
N LEU A 470 -8.94 54.54 37.49
CA LEU A 470 -8.87 53.67 36.30
C LEU A 470 -8.41 54.44 35.06
N THR A 471 -7.37 53.93 34.40
CA THR A 471 -6.92 54.42 33.09
C THR A 471 -7.99 54.21 32.02
N GLU A 472 -7.87 54.90 30.88
CA GLU A 472 -8.80 54.73 29.76
C GLU A 472 -8.86 53.28 29.28
N ASP A 473 -7.72 52.61 29.12
CA ASP A 473 -7.66 51.19 28.73
C ASP A 473 -8.25 50.24 29.79
N GLN A 474 -8.00 50.48 31.08
CA GLN A 474 -8.58 49.64 32.15
C GLN A 474 -10.11 49.77 32.21
N ARG A 475 -10.60 51.00 32.10
CA ARG A 475 -12.03 51.33 32.05
C ARG A 475 -12.73 50.77 30.81
N LYS A 476 -12.04 50.83 29.67
CA LYS A 476 -12.45 50.20 28.40
C LYS A 476 -12.55 48.69 28.53
N GLU A 477 -11.55 48.04 29.10
CA GLU A 477 -11.50 46.60 29.30
C GLU A 477 -12.64 46.12 30.23
N LEU A 478 -12.85 46.81 31.36
CA LEU A 478 -13.94 46.54 32.29
C LEU A 478 -15.33 46.80 31.68
N THR A 479 -15.46 47.85 30.86
CA THR A 479 -16.70 48.13 30.13
C THR A 479 -16.98 47.05 29.08
N ILE A 480 -15.99 46.65 28.27
CA ILE A 480 -16.15 45.59 27.25
C ILE A 480 -16.56 44.28 27.92
N PHE A 481 -15.93 43.92 29.03
CA PHE A 481 -16.29 42.75 29.84
C PHE A 481 -17.74 42.80 30.33
N ALA A 482 -18.15 43.91 30.96
CA ALA A 482 -19.51 44.07 31.48
C ALA A 482 -20.57 44.13 30.37
N VAL A 483 -20.28 44.80 29.24
CA VAL A 483 -21.16 44.86 28.08
C VAL A 483 -21.34 43.48 27.44
N ASP A 484 -20.30 42.64 27.40
CA ASP A 484 -20.44 41.25 26.94
C ASP A 484 -21.38 40.45 27.87
N MET A 485 -21.17 40.50 29.20
CA MET A 485 -22.03 39.80 30.17
C MET A 485 -23.49 40.26 30.07
N VAL A 486 -23.74 41.56 29.91
CA VAL A 486 -25.07 42.14 29.72
C VAL A 486 -25.65 41.78 28.35
N ASN A 487 -24.84 41.65 27.31
CA ASN A 487 -25.31 41.22 25.99
C ASN A 487 -25.72 39.75 25.95
N GLN A 488 -25.11 38.87 26.75
CA GLN A 488 -25.59 37.49 26.94
C GLN A 488 -26.98 37.47 27.59
N ILE A 489 -27.25 38.35 28.57
CA ILE A 489 -28.59 38.55 29.16
C ILE A 489 -29.57 39.06 28.08
N ARG A 490 -29.21 40.10 27.33
CA ARG A 490 -30.08 40.72 26.31
C ARG A 490 -30.39 39.77 25.15
N GLN A 491 -29.44 38.93 24.75
CA GLN A 491 -29.64 37.85 23.78
C GLN A 491 -30.72 36.87 24.27
N ALA A 492 -30.66 36.43 25.53
CA ALA A 492 -31.69 35.56 26.12
C ALA A 492 -33.06 36.25 26.28
N PHE A 493 -33.10 37.57 26.45
CA PHE A 493 -34.33 38.37 26.43
C PHE A 493 -34.85 38.71 25.01
N GLY A 494 -34.04 38.51 23.96
CA GLY A 494 -34.36 38.87 22.59
C GLY A 494 -34.34 40.38 22.30
N THR A 495 -33.53 41.15 23.02
CA THR A 495 -33.40 42.61 22.88
C THR A 495 -32.12 43.01 22.14
N ALA A 496 -32.09 44.21 21.54
CA ALA A 496 -30.93 44.71 20.81
C ALA A 496 -29.70 44.84 21.74
N PRO A 497 -28.49 44.41 21.32
CA PRO A 497 -27.29 44.44 22.16
C PRO A 497 -26.87 45.87 22.50
N MET A 498 -26.29 46.07 23.69
CA MET A 498 -25.60 47.29 24.08
C MET A 498 -24.23 47.40 23.40
N LEU A 499 -23.79 48.64 23.15
CA LEU A 499 -22.42 48.94 22.70
C LEU A 499 -21.55 49.45 23.83
N ALA A 500 -20.28 49.04 23.85
CA ALA A 500 -19.19 49.70 24.56
C ALA A 500 -18.56 50.72 23.59
N THR A 501 -18.57 52.01 23.92
CA THR A 501 -18.07 53.08 23.03
C THR A 501 -17.24 54.11 23.79
N PRO A 502 -16.32 54.86 23.15
CA PRO A 502 -15.53 55.89 23.82
C PRO A 502 -16.38 56.91 24.60
N LYS A 503 -17.52 57.31 24.05
CA LYS A 503 -18.43 58.26 24.71
C LYS A 503 -19.20 57.64 25.89
N ALA A 504 -19.48 56.34 25.87
CA ALA A 504 -20.06 55.65 27.02
C ALA A 504 -19.05 55.53 28.18
N LEU A 505 -17.76 55.28 27.89
CA LEU A 505 -16.67 55.32 28.87
C LEU A 505 -16.53 56.72 29.51
N GLU A 506 -16.55 57.77 28.69
CA GLU A 506 -16.52 59.16 29.14
C GLU A 506 -17.73 59.48 30.04
N PHE A 507 -18.94 59.10 29.62
CA PHE A 507 -20.17 59.32 30.39
C PHE A 507 -20.12 58.66 31.76
N SER A 508 -19.67 57.39 31.82
CA SER A 508 -19.51 56.70 33.11
C SER A 508 -18.42 57.31 33.98
N LYS A 509 -17.29 57.76 33.37
CA LYS A 509 -16.24 58.50 34.09
C LYS A 509 -16.73 59.82 34.68
N ARG A 510 -17.55 60.56 33.94
CA ARG A 510 -18.07 61.84 34.41
C ARG A 510 -19.08 61.64 35.52
N ILE A 511 -19.93 60.60 35.46
CA ILE A 511 -20.85 60.27 36.55
C ILE A 511 -20.11 59.93 37.85
N THR A 512 -19.05 59.12 37.81
CA THR A 512 -18.25 58.86 39.02
C THR A 512 -17.52 60.11 39.50
N ASP A 513 -16.79 60.83 38.63
CA ASP A 513 -15.99 62.00 39.01
C ASP A 513 -16.82 63.20 39.50
N GLU A 514 -17.91 63.54 38.80
CA GLU A 514 -18.69 64.77 39.04
C GLU A 514 -19.88 64.54 39.98
N ALA A 515 -20.46 63.32 40.04
CA ALA A 515 -21.65 63.05 40.86
C ALA A 515 -21.37 62.20 42.13
N TYR A 516 -20.57 61.13 42.03
CA TYR A 516 -20.36 60.22 43.18
C TYR A 516 -19.09 60.53 43.99
N ASN A 517 -18.05 61.06 43.36
CA ASN A 517 -16.80 61.39 44.04
C ASN A 517 -16.88 62.67 44.91
N ASP A 518 -17.94 63.50 44.80
CA ASP A 518 -18.24 64.61 45.73
C ASP A 518 -18.10 64.15 47.18
N ALA A 519 -17.27 64.83 47.98
CA ALA A 519 -17.01 64.51 49.38
C ALA A 519 -18.26 64.37 50.28
N ASN A 520 -19.40 64.92 49.85
CA ASN A 520 -20.68 64.87 50.54
C ASN A 520 -21.60 63.75 50.04
N TRP A 521 -21.27 63.05 48.96
CA TRP A 521 -22.04 61.89 48.49
C TRP A 521 -21.40 60.56 48.92
N ASP A 522 -22.26 59.65 49.39
CA ASP A 522 -21.99 58.25 49.72
C ASP A 522 -23.31 57.50 49.49
N ALA A 523 -23.35 56.65 48.46
CA ALA A 523 -24.60 56.10 47.95
C ALA A 523 -25.25 55.12 48.93
N PHE A 524 -24.47 54.20 49.51
CA PHE A 524 -24.94 53.19 50.46
C PHE A 524 -24.70 53.57 51.92
N GLY A 525 -23.77 54.50 52.21
CA GLY A 525 -23.47 54.97 53.56
C GLY A 525 -22.64 53.97 54.37
N GLU A 526 -22.18 54.41 55.54
CA GLU A 526 -21.34 53.60 56.42
C GLU A 526 -22.08 52.36 56.96
N HIS A 527 -23.41 52.43 57.12
CA HIS A 527 -24.22 51.42 57.79
C HIS A 527 -25.36 50.84 56.92
N MET A 528 -25.30 50.97 55.59
CA MET A 528 -26.35 50.53 54.63
C MET A 528 -27.75 51.15 54.84
N THR A 529 -27.87 52.10 55.77
CA THR A 529 -29.15 52.65 56.27
C THR A 529 -29.10 54.19 56.42
N ASP A 530 -27.93 54.76 56.18
CA ASP A 530 -27.55 56.17 56.23
C ASP A 530 -27.06 56.70 54.87
N GLY A 531 -27.09 55.85 53.83
CA GLY A 531 -26.73 56.18 52.45
C GLY A 531 -27.72 57.14 51.76
N LYS A 532 -27.25 57.78 50.69
CA LYS A 532 -28.00 58.79 49.94
C LYS A 532 -28.71 58.27 48.69
N GLY A 533 -28.45 57.02 48.29
CA GLY A 533 -28.90 56.45 47.02
C GLY A 533 -28.20 57.09 45.81
N HIS A 534 -28.85 56.99 44.65
CA HIS A 534 -28.34 57.53 43.38
C HIS A 534 -28.27 59.06 43.41
N ASN A 535 -27.20 59.65 42.87
CA ASN A 535 -27.09 61.11 42.71
C ASN A 535 -27.82 61.57 41.43
N VAL A 536 -29.15 61.49 41.46
CA VAL A 536 -30.04 61.81 40.34
C VAL A 536 -29.80 63.22 39.79
N ASP A 537 -29.59 64.23 40.64
CA ASP A 537 -29.33 65.60 40.21
C ASP A 537 -27.98 65.72 39.47
N GLY A 538 -26.93 65.08 39.99
CA GLY A 538 -25.62 65.01 39.31
C GLY A 538 -25.71 64.33 37.94
N MET A 539 -26.35 63.15 37.89
CA MET A 539 -26.58 62.40 36.65
C MET A 539 -27.38 63.20 35.62
N ILE A 540 -28.46 63.88 36.01
CA ILE A 540 -29.27 64.73 35.12
C ILE A 540 -28.41 65.82 34.48
N ASN A 541 -27.54 66.48 35.24
CA ASN A 541 -26.67 67.53 34.70
C ASN A 541 -25.70 66.97 33.65
N ILE A 542 -25.06 65.84 33.92
CA ILE A 542 -24.07 65.21 33.03
C ILE A 542 -24.75 64.62 31.78
N ALA A 543 -25.92 63.99 31.93
CA ALA A 543 -26.70 63.45 30.82
C ALA A 543 -27.18 64.55 29.85
N ASN A 544 -27.62 65.70 30.39
CA ASN A 544 -27.98 66.86 29.56
C ASN A 544 -26.75 67.49 28.86
N ASP A 545 -25.62 67.62 29.55
CA ASP A 545 -24.38 68.18 29.01
C ASP A 545 -23.76 67.29 27.91
N MET A 546 -23.95 65.97 28.00
CA MET A 546 -23.47 65.00 27.00
C MET A 546 -24.49 64.63 25.91
N ASP A 547 -25.70 65.22 25.89
CA ASP A 547 -26.79 64.91 24.93
C ASP A 547 -27.24 63.42 24.95
N ALA A 548 -27.31 62.80 26.15
CA ALA A 548 -27.80 61.43 26.29
C ALA A 548 -29.33 61.38 26.03
N ALA A 549 -29.75 60.72 24.95
CA ALA A 549 -31.15 60.70 24.50
C ALA A 549 -32.12 60.01 25.48
N GLY A 550 -31.56 59.16 26.34
CA GLY A 550 -32.13 58.60 27.56
C GLY A 550 -30.99 58.06 28.41
N TRP A 551 -31.17 57.93 29.72
CA TRP A 551 -30.13 57.46 30.63
C TRP A 551 -30.69 56.57 31.74
N SER A 552 -29.86 55.68 32.27
CA SER A 552 -30.14 54.82 33.42
C SER A 552 -28.83 54.40 34.09
N GLU A 553 -28.88 53.96 35.34
CA GLU A 553 -27.73 53.43 36.06
C GLU A 553 -28.17 52.25 36.91
N ASN A 554 -27.41 51.16 36.81
CA ASN A 554 -27.40 50.13 37.85
C ASN A 554 -26.16 50.38 38.73
N MET A 555 -26.34 50.44 40.05
CA MET A 555 -25.27 50.77 41.00
C MET A 555 -25.13 49.69 42.06
N GLY A 556 -23.91 49.19 42.29
CA GLY A 556 -23.65 48.03 43.14
C GLY A 556 -22.61 48.26 44.23
N GLY A 557 -22.72 47.51 45.34
CA GLY A 557 -21.74 47.56 46.44
C GLY A 557 -20.35 47.03 46.05
N SER A 558 -20.32 45.99 45.20
CA SER A 558 -19.16 45.47 44.47
C SER A 558 -17.91 45.24 45.33
N LEU A 559 -16.94 46.17 45.34
CA LEU A 559 -15.69 46.01 46.11
C LEU A 559 -15.89 46.27 47.61
N GLN A 560 -16.94 47.03 47.96
CA GLN A 560 -17.26 47.39 49.33
C GLN A 560 -18.13 46.32 49.99
N TYR A 561 -17.59 45.70 51.03
CA TYR A 561 -18.32 44.80 51.91
C TYR A 561 -18.59 45.48 53.26
N TRP A 562 -19.67 45.07 53.92
CA TRP A 562 -20.00 45.49 55.28
C TRP A 562 -19.96 44.29 56.22
N THR A 563 -19.52 44.50 57.46
CA THR A 563 -19.52 43.48 58.51
C THR A 563 -20.41 43.87 59.68
N MET A 564 -20.87 42.88 60.45
CA MET A 564 -21.73 43.08 61.62
C MET A 564 -20.90 43.54 62.83
N GLY A 565 -20.70 44.86 62.94
CA GLY A 565 -20.00 45.50 64.05
C GLY A 565 -20.86 45.69 65.31
N SER A 566 -20.26 46.21 66.38
CA SER A 566 -20.97 46.47 67.66
C SER A 566 -22.05 47.56 67.56
N ASN A 567 -22.01 48.37 66.49
CA ASN A 567 -22.84 49.57 66.33
C ASN A 567 -23.84 49.44 65.16
N GLY A 568 -23.84 48.31 64.44
CA GLY A 568 -24.55 48.15 63.16
C GLY A 568 -23.66 47.48 62.11
N LEU A 569 -24.13 47.43 60.86
CA LEU A 569 -23.26 47.15 59.71
C LEU A 569 -22.22 48.28 59.57
N GLN A 570 -20.98 47.97 59.21
CA GLN A 570 -19.90 48.95 59.03
C GLN A 570 -19.00 48.56 57.85
N LYS A 571 -18.45 49.54 57.12
CA LYS A 571 -17.61 49.31 55.94
C LYS A 571 -16.30 48.60 56.31
N LEU A 572 -15.93 47.58 55.54
CA LEU A 572 -14.60 46.96 55.60
C LEU A 572 -13.61 47.75 54.72
N PRO A 573 -12.34 47.89 55.12
CA PRO A 573 -11.31 48.48 54.25
C PRO A 573 -11.10 47.64 52.99
N ILE A 574 -11.17 48.28 51.82
CA ILE A 574 -10.94 47.64 50.53
C ILE A 574 -9.43 47.45 50.31
N GLY A 575 -9.02 46.22 49.99
CA GLY A 575 -7.63 45.87 49.70
C GLY A 575 -7.18 46.29 48.29
N PRO A 576 -5.89 46.11 47.96
CA PRO A 576 -5.38 46.28 46.59
C PRO A 576 -6.15 45.40 45.60
N GLN A 577 -6.42 45.92 44.40
CA GLN A 577 -7.19 45.24 43.36
C GLN A 577 -6.32 44.80 42.18
N THR A 578 -6.82 43.82 41.43
CA THR A 578 -6.30 43.39 40.14
C THR A 578 -7.38 43.52 39.07
N MET A 579 -7.02 43.43 37.79
CA MET A 579 -8.01 43.40 36.71
C MET A 579 -8.95 42.20 36.87
N ASP A 580 -8.47 41.08 37.40
CA ASP A 580 -9.29 39.89 37.70
C ASP A 580 -10.31 40.17 38.80
N SER A 581 -9.92 40.78 39.92
CA SER A 581 -10.84 41.05 41.03
C SER A 581 -11.85 42.15 40.71
N LEU A 582 -11.52 43.09 39.81
CA LEU A 582 -12.49 44.06 39.29
C LEU A 582 -13.50 43.41 38.34
N LYS A 583 -13.06 42.52 37.44
CA LYS A 583 -13.98 41.74 36.58
C LYS A 583 -14.88 40.81 37.39
N GLU A 584 -14.32 40.12 38.39
CA GLU A 584 -15.07 39.31 39.37
C GLU A 584 -16.16 40.14 40.07
N ALA A 585 -15.80 41.30 40.63
CA ALA A 585 -16.76 42.17 41.31
C ALA A 585 -17.88 42.69 40.39
N LEU A 586 -17.58 42.99 39.12
CA LEU A 586 -18.61 43.36 38.13
C LEU A 586 -19.52 42.17 37.78
N TYR A 587 -18.95 40.99 37.54
CA TYR A 587 -19.67 39.77 37.23
C TYR A 587 -20.65 39.40 38.36
N ASP A 588 -20.15 39.32 39.60
CA ASP A 588 -20.95 39.01 40.78
C ASP A 588 -22.03 40.08 41.05
N THR A 589 -21.76 41.35 40.72
CA THR A 589 -22.76 42.42 40.82
C THR A 589 -23.87 42.24 39.78
N ILE A 590 -23.55 41.91 38.53
CA ILE A 590 -24.54 41.60 37.49
C ILE A 590 -25.37 40.37 37.88
N VAL A 591 -24.75 39.29 38.36
CA VAL A 591 -25.43 38.06 38.81
C VAL A 591 -26.38 38.35 39.99
N GLN A 592 -25.97 39.18 40.95
CA GLN A 592 -26.83 39.62 42.04
C GLN A 592 -28.01 40.49 41.54
N MET A 593 -27.74 41.45 40.66
CA MET A 593 -28.77 42.33 40.08
C MET A 593 -29.78 41.59 39.18
N MET A 594 -29.43 40.43 38.63
CA MET A 594 -30.38 39.57 37.92
C MET A 594 -31.21 38.70 38.88
N PHE A 595 -30.59 38.08 39.89
CA PHE A 595 -31.22 37.00 40.66
C PHE A 595 -31.61 37.34 42.10
N ASP A 596 -31.28 38.52 42.61
CA ASP A 596 -31.43 38.91 44.02
C ASP A 596 -32.04 40.34 44.19
N ASP A 597 -32.76 40.82 43.17
CA ASP A 597 -33.11 42.24 43.02
C ASP A 597 -34.53 42.63 43.48
N ALA A 598 -35.20 41.75 44.24
CA ALA A 598 -36.56 41.98 44.74
C ALA A 598 -36.70 43.27 45.56
N ASN A 599 -35.68 43.65 46.33
CA ASN A 599 -35.65 44.88 47.13
C ASN A 599 -35.67 46.14 46.25
N SER A 600 -35.01 46.10 45.09
CA SER A 600 -34.99 47.16 44.07
C SER A 600 -36.20 47.07 43.11
N LYS A 601 -37.17 46.19 43.40
CA LYS A 601 -38.33 45.89 42.54
C LYS A 601 -37.92 45.40 41.15
N TRP A 602 -36.86 44.59 41.09
CA TRP A 602 -36.27 44.03 39.87
C TRP A 602 -35.85 45.08 38.82
N GLY A 603 -35.65 46.33 39.25
CA GLY A 603 -35.30 47.45 38.37
C GLY A 603 -33.95 47.26 37.67
N HIS A 604 -32.96 46.71 38.37
CA HIS A 604 -31.62 46.49 37.78
C HIS A 604 -31.66 45.34 36.77
N ALA A 605 -32.34 44.25 37.10
CA ALA A 605 -32.57 43.12 36.21
C ALA A 605 -33.25 43.56 34.90
N TRP A 606 -34.30 44.38 35.02
CA TRP A 606 -35.04 44.91 33.88
C TRP A 606 -34.22 45.90 33.05
N ALA A 607 -33.45 46.79 33.69
CA ALA A 607 -32.59 47.75 33.01
C ALA A 607 -31.52 47.07 32.15
N PHE A 608 -30.77 46.09 32.69
CA PHE A 608 -29.81 45.32 31.89
C PHE A 608 -30.50 44.64 30.69
N ALA A 609 -31.60 43.94 30.95
CA ALA A 609 -32.32 43.17 29.94
C ALA A 609 -32.98 44.04 28.84
N THR A 610 -33.45 45.26 29.14
CA THR A 610 -34.38 45.99 28.26
C THR A 610 -34.15 47.49 28.09
N PHE A 611 -33.17 48.11 28.78
CA PHE A 611 -32.89 49.54 28.59
C PHE A 611 -32.64 49.85 27.10
N ASP A 612 -33.34 50.87 26.60
CA ASP A 612 -33.40 51.30 25.20
C ASP A 612 -33.43 50.16 24.16
N SER A 613 -34.17 49.08 24.45
CA SER A 613 -34.29 47.92 23.56
C SER A 613 -35.08 48.19 22.27
N GLY A 614 -35.60 49.41 22.10
CA GLY A 614 -36.27 49.88 20.87
C GLY A 614 -35.35 50.65 19.92
N THR A 615 -34.19 51.12 20.38
CA THR A 615 -33.16 51.76 19.54
C THR A 615 -31.78 51.15 19.82
N GLN A 616 -30.73 51.96 20.02
CA GLN A 616 -29.37 51.49 20.27
C GLN A 616 -28.88 51.94 21.66
N ALA A 617 -28.97 51.03 22.63
CA ALA A 617 -28.40 51.23 23.95
C ALA A 617 -26.85 51.21 23.94
N THR A 618 -26.24 51.96 24.85
CA THR A 618 -24.80 51.95 25.14
C THR A 618 -24.59 51.88 26.65
N MET A 619 -23.45 51.33 27.10
CA MET A 619 -23.12 51.28 28.53
C MET A 619 -21.61 51.49 28.75
N GLY A 620 -21.29 52.23 29.81
CA GLY A 620 -19.93 52.43 30.32
C GLY A 620 -19.84 52.07 31.80
N VAL A 621 -18.70 51.53 32.23
CA VAL A 621 -18.49 51.08 33.62
C VAL A 621 -17.31 51.78 34.27
N ASP A 622 -17.48 52.17 35.53
CA ASP A 622 -16.43 52.69 36.40
C ASP A 622 -16.71 52.34 37.87
N PHE A 623 -15.74 52.60 38.75
CA PHE A 623 -15.88 52.52 40.20
C PHE A 623 -15.73 53.90 40.86
N ASP A 624 -16.49 54.16 41.92
CA ASP A 624 -16.29 55.37 42.74
C ASP A 624 -15.15 55.20 43.78
N LYS A 625 -14.84 56.29 44.48
CA LYS A 625 -13.89 56.32 45.62
C LYS A 625 -14.17 55.32 46.75
N TYR A 626 -15.41 54.81 46.89
CA TYR A 626 -15.80 53.78 47.85
C TYR A 626 -15.79 52.37 47.27
N GLY A 627 -15.56 52.21 45.96
CA GLY A 627 -15.51 50.90 45.29
C GLY A 627 -16.88 50.38 44.86
N TYR A 628 -17.89 51.26 44.78
CA TYR A 628 -19.18 50.95 44.18
C TYR A 628 -19.05 50.91 42.65
N SER A 629 -19.63 49.92 41.99
CA SER A 629 -19.64 49.87 40.52
C SER A 629 -20.82 50.66 39.95
N HIS A 630 -20.58 51.45 38.91
CA HIS A 630 -21.59 52.23 38.22
C HIS A 630 -21.73 51.75 36.77
N PHE A 631 -22.81 51.03 36.47
CA PHE A 631 -23.17 50.60 35.12
C PHE A 631 -24.04 51.67 34.47
N ASN A 632 -23.40 52.68 33.90
CA ASN A 632 -24.06 53.86 33.34
C ASN A 632 -24.48 53.60 31.90
N MET A 633 -25.79 53.66 31.64
CA MET A 633 -26.41 53.37 30.36
C MET A 633 -26.90 54.66 29.70
N ALA A 634 -26.66 54.79 28.40
CA ALA A 634 -27.12 55.93 27.59
C ALA A 634 -27.71 55.46 26.26
N GLY A 635 -28.84 56.06 25.86
CA GLY A 635 -29.47 55.86 24.56
C GLY A 635 -28.75 56.64 23.47
N ALA A 636 -28.41 55.98 22.37
CA ALA A 636 -27.73 56.59 21.22
C ALA A 636 -28.70 57.04 20.13
N SER A 637 -28.35 58.13 19.46
CA SER A 637 -29.05 58.68 18.30
C SER A 637 -28.05 59.10 17.22
N ASP A 638 -28.53 59.26 15.99
CA ASP A 638 -27.75 59.76 14.84
C ASP A 638 -27.11 61.15 15.09
N SER A 639 -27.53 61.88 16.13
CA SER A 639 -27.01 63.21 16.48
C SER A 639 -26.07 63.24 17.69
N ASN A 640 -26.18 62.28 18.62
CA ASN A 640 -25.48 62.36 19.91
C ASN A 640 -24.17 61.58 19.97
N GLY A 641 -23.84 60.79 18.95
CA GLY A 641 -22.55 60.09 18.82
C GLY A 641 -22.26 59.04 19.90
N PHE A 642 -23.24 58.65 20.72
CA PHE A 642 -23.01 57.59 21.73
C PHE A 642 -22.71 56.23 21.08
N ALA A 643 -23.25 55.96 19.88
CA ALA A 643 -22.97 54.74 19.11
C ALA A 643 -21.68 54.79 18.27
N ASP A 644 -20.93 55.90 18.28
CA ASP A 644 -19.75 56.06 17.42
C ASP A 644 -18.58 55.17 17.86
N SER A 645 -17.89 54.59 16.87
CA SER A 645 -16.67 53.78 17.05
C SER A 645 -16.79 52.72 18.16
N PRO A 646 -17.79 51.80 18.10
CA PRO A 646 -17.95 50.78 19.12
C PRO A 646 -16.76 49.84 19.18
N TYR A 647 -16.34 49.49 20.39
CA TYR A 647 -15.29 48.51 20.61
C TYR A 647 -15.78 47.10 20.28
N ALA A 648 -14.89 46.28 19.73
CA ALA A 648 -15.17 44.85 19.55
C ALA A 648 -15.32 44.16 20.91
N LEU A 649 -16.36 43.35 21.04
CA LEU A 649 -16.60 42.48 22.20
C LEU A 649 -15.94 41.10 21.97
N SER A 650 -15.71 40.33 23.04
CA SER A 650 -14.96 39.07 22.97
C SER A 650 -15.80 37.94 22.37
N ASN A 651 -15.80 37.82 21.04
CA ASN A 651 -16.60 36.83 20.34
C ASN A 651 -16.10 35.39 20.58
N THR A 652 -16.75 34.71 21.52
CA THR A 652 -16.50 33.31 21.89
C THR A 652 -16.59 32.34 20.71
N ASP A 653 -17.37 32.62 19.67
CA ASP A 653 -17.45 31.77 18.47
C ASP A 653 -16.30 32.02 17.48
N GLU A 654 -15.72 33.22 17.46
CA GLU A 654 -14.54 33.53 16.67
C GLU A 654 -13.30 32.83 17.25
N LEU A 655 -13.15 32.81 18.59
CA LEU A 655 -12.11 32.04 19.27
C LEU A 655 -12.21 30.53 18.97
N LYS A 656 -13.43 29.97 18.91
CA LYS A 656 -13.64 28.56 18.48
C LYS A 656 -13.21 28.33 17.04
N GLN A 657 -13.52 29.25 16.12
CA GLN A 657 -13.09 29.15 14.72
C GLN A 657 -11.57 29.20 14.62
N GLN A 658 -10.92 30.20 15.25
CA GLN A 658 -9.47 30.33 15.25
C GLN A 658 -8.78 29.08 15.84
N LEU A 659 -9.35 28.50 16.90
CA LEU A 659 -8.86 27.25 17.49
C LEU A 659 -8.98 26.06 16.52
N GLN A 660 -10.09 25.94 15.78
CA GLN A 660 -10.28 24.89 14.77
C GLN A 660 -9.31 25.05 13.57
N GLU A 661 -9.06 26.29 13.14
CA GLU A 661 -8.07 26.61 12.11
C GLU A 661 -6.64 26.30 12.59
N ALA A 662 -6.30 26.64 13.84
CA ALA A 662 -5.00 26.32 14.45
C ALA A 662 -4.77 24.81 14.61
N GLN A 663 -5.78 24.04 15.02
CA GLN A 663 -5.72 22.58 15.06
C GLN A 663 -5.52 21.95 13.68
N THR A 664 -6.14 22.54 12.64
CA THR A 664 -5.95 22.12 11.24
C THR A 664 -4.53 22.43 10.74
N ALA A 665 -3.98 23.60 11.11
CA ALA A 665 -2.61 23.97 10.80
C ALA A 665 -1.58 23.08 11.52
N LEU A 666 -1.81 22.75 12.80
CA LEU A 666 -1.00 21.82 13.59
C LEU A 666 -0.97 20.42 12.95
N THR A 667 -2.14 19.88 12.59
CA THR A 667 -2.26 18.59 11.90
C THR A 667 -1.49 18.60 10.56
N THR A 668 -1.54 19.72 9.83
CA THR A 668 -0.80 19.91 8.58
C THR A 668 0.72 19.93 8.80
N ALA A 669 1.20 20.62 9.84
CA ALA A 669 2.61 20.66 10.22
C ALA A 669 3.12 19.26 10.65
N GLN A 670 2.32 18.49 11.40
CA GLN A 670 2.65 17.12 11.82
C GLN A 670 2.79 16.17 10.61
N ASN A 671 1.86 16.24 9.64
CA ASN A 671 1.95 15.47 8.40
C ASN A 671 3.16 15.86 7.53
N ASN A 672 3.51 17.15 7.49
CA ASN A 672 4.73 17.63 6.83
C ASN A 672 6.00 17.08 7.52
N LEU A 673 6.06 17.11 8.86
CA LEU A 673 7.16 16.54 9.63
C LEU A 673 7.36 15.05 9.35
N ALA A 674 6.30 14.23 9.41
CA ALA A 674 6.36 12.81 9.08
C ALA A 674 6.89 12.59 7.64
N SER A 675 6.45 13.41 6.69
CA SER A 675 6.92 13.37 5.30
C SER A 675 8.43 13.71 5.20
N LYS A 676 8.93 14.70 5.95
CA LYS A 676 10.38 15.02 5.96
C LYS A 676 11.20 13.92 6.63
N GLN A 677 10.68 13.25 7.65
CA GLN A 677 11.36 12.13 8.32
C GLN A 677 11.52 10.93 7.38
N THR A 678 10.51 10.62 6.55
CA THR A 678 10.63 9.61 5.48
C THR A 678 11.72 9.98 4.47
N VAL A 679 11.75 11.23 3.98
CA VAL A 679 12.79 11.70 3.03
C VAL A 679 14.19 11.66 3.66
N ALA A 680 14.35 12.04 4.93
CA ALA A 680 15.62 11.94 5.63
C ALA A 680 16.11 10.48 5.79
N THR A 681 15.18 9.55 6.00
CA THR A 681 15.49 8.11 6.07
C THR A 681 15.93 7.56 4.71
N GLN A 682 15.23 7.95 3.62
CA GLN A 682 15.62 7.61 2.26
C GLN A 682 17.02 8.15 1.90
N ALA A 683 17.31 9.41 2.21
CA ALA A 683 18.62 10.01 1.95
C ALA A 683 19.77 9.36 2.74
N GLN A 684 19.52 8.85 3.96
CA GLN A 684 20.53 8.06 4.69
C GLN A 684 20.75 6.68 4.06
N ASN A 685 19.69 6.02 3.59
CA ASN A 685 19.81 4.73 2.89
C ASN A 685 20.55 4.88 1.54
N GLU A 686 20.33 5.98 0.82
CA GLU A 686 21.08 6.33 -0.39
C GLU A 686 22.56 6.58 -0.11
N LEU A 687 22.88 7.27 0.99
CA LEU A 687 24.27 7.49 1.43
C LEU A 687 24.98 6.16 1.76
N ALA A 688 24.34 5.26 2.50
CA ALA A 688 24.89 3.93 2.79
C ALA A 688 25.14 3.14 1.48
N ALA A 689 24.16 3.10 0.58
CA ALA A 689 24.30 2.43 -0.72
C ALA A 689 25.37 3.06 -1.64
N ALA A 690 25.68 4.34 -1.47
CA ALA A 690 26.81 4.99 -2.14
C ALA A 690 28.16 4.57 -1.54
N GLN A 691 28.25 4.45 -0.21
CA GLN A 691 29.46 4.01 0.50
C GLN A 691 29.80 2.54 0.20
N ASP A 692 28.79 1.67 0.09
CA ASP A 692 28.97 0.28 -0.37
C ASP A 692 29.52 0.23 -1.81
N LYS A 693 29.01 1.09 -2.70
CA LYS A 693 29.52 1.20 -4.09
C LYS A 693 30.96 1.71 -4.15
N GLN A 694 31.32 2.68 -3.31
CA GLN A 694 32.70 3.16 -3.20
C GLN A 694 33.64 2.02 -2.76
N THR A 695 33.24 1.29 -1.71
CA THR A 695 33.98 0.12 -1.22
C THR A 695 34.13 -0.98 -2.28
N ALA A 696 33.08 -1.23 -3.09
CA ALA A 696 33.14 -2.18 -4.20
C ALA A 696 34.07 -1.72 -5.34
N ALA A 697 34.07 -0.43 -5.66
CA ALA A 697 34.95 0.17 -6.66
C ALA A 697 36.43 0.11 -6.24
N GLU A 698 36.75 0.40 -4.97
CA GLU A 698 38.11 0.31 -4.41
C GLU A 698 38.65 -1.13 -4.44
N ASN A 699 37.81 -2.11 -4.10
CA ASN A 699 38.17 -3.52 -4.24
C ASN A 699 38.41 -3.92 -5.71
N SER A 700 37.59 -3.42 -6.64
CA SER A 700 37.75 -3.66 -8.08
C SER A 700 39.03 -3.03 -8.63
N GLN A 701 39.37 -1.82 -8.20
CA GLN A 701 40.63 -1.13 -8.49
C GLN A 701 41.83 -1.96 -8.02
N LYS A 702 41.78 -2.46 -6.79
CA LYS A 702 42.82 -3.31 -6.20
C LYS A 702 42.98 -4.64 -6.95
N ILE A 703 41.90 -5.24 -7.43
CA ILE A 703 41.96 -6.44 -8.29
C ILE A 703 42.65 -6.12 -9.62
N ALA A 704 42.20 -5.09 -10.33
CA ALA A 704 42.79 -4.68 -11.61
C ALA A 704 44.30 -4.36 -11.50
N GLN A 705 44.72 -3.71 -10.41
CA GLN A 705 46.15 -3.45 -10.12
C GLN A 705 46.96 -4.74 -9.93
N ASN A 706 46.42 -5.74 -9.24
CA ASN A 706 47.07 -7.04 -9.07
C ASN A 706 47.14 -7.82 -10.38
N ASP A 707 46.10 -7.76 -11.21
CA ASP A 707 46.07 -8.47 -12.49
C ASP A 707 47.00 -7.83 -13.53
N LEU A 708 47.10 -6.49 -13.58
CA LEU A 708 48.14 -5.79 -14.34
C LEU A 708 49.54 -6.24 -13.93
N GLN A 709 49.80 -6.37 -12.63
CA GLN A 709 51.10 -6.80 -12.11
C GLN A 709 51.43 -8.27 -12.49
N LYS A 710 50.43 -9.16 -12.55
CA LYS A 710 50.60 -10.53 -13.10
C LYS A 710 50.91 -10.52 -14.59
N VAL A 711 50.21 -9.70 -15.37
CA VAL A 711 50.41 -9.59 -16.82
C VAL A 711 51.80 -9.03 -17.14
N GLN A 712 52.26 -8.01 -16.43
CA GLN A 712 53.63 -7.49 -16.55
C GLN A 712 54.70 -8.56 -16.26
N ALA A 713 54.47 -9.42 -15.26
CA ALA A 713 55.36 -10.56 -14.99
C ALA A 713 55.33 -11.62 -16.10
N ALA A 714 54.18 -11.84 -16.75
CA ALA A 714 54.06 -12.74 -17.90
C ALA A 714 54.77 -12.19 -19.16
N VAL A 715 54.64 -10.88 -19.43
CA VAL A 715 55.38 -10.18 -20.51
C VAL A 715 56.89 -10.32 -20.29
N ALA A 716 57.38 -10.14 -19.07
CA ALA A 716 58.79 -10.33 -18.74
C ALA A 716 59.29 -11.77 -19.01
N GLN A 717 58.46 -12.80 -18.76
CA GLN A 717 58.79 -14.18 -19.12
C GLN A 717 58.77 -14.41 -20.64
N ALA A 718 57.80 -13.85 -21.36
CA ALA A 718 57.75 -13.95 -22.82
C ALA A 718 59.00 -13.31 -23.47
N GLN A 719 59.40 -12.13 -22.98
CA GLN A 719 60.61 -11.44 -23.44
C GLN A 719 61.88 -12.28 -23.21
N ALA A 720 61.99 -12.95 -22.05
CA ALA A 720 63.10 -13.85 -21.74
C ALA A 720 63.12 -15.10 -22.64
N LYS A 721 61.95 -15.69 -22.96
CA LYS A 721 61.85 -16.79 -23.94
C LYS A 721 62.33 -16.34 -25.33
N LEU A 722 61.92 -15.15 -25.77
CA LEU A 722 62.31 -14.59 -27.07
C LEU A 722 63.83 -14.43 -27.18
N THR A 723 64.49 -13.88 -26.14
CA THR A 723 65.95 -13.77 -26.11
C THR A 723 66.63 -15.15 -26.18
N ALA A 724 66.14 -16.15 -25.45
CA ALA A 724 66.68 -17.51 -25.49
C ALA A 724 66.50 -18.19 -26.87
N ALA A 725 65.34 -18.01 -27.50
CA ALA A 725 65.07 -18.50 -28.84
C ALA A 725 65.97 -17.83 -29.89
N GLN A 726 66.17 -16.50 -29.80
CA GLN A 726 67.06 -15.75 -30.69
C GLN A 726 68.51 -16.24 -30.60
N GLN A 727 69.01 -16.46 -29.38
CA GLN A 727 70.34 -17.03 -29.19
C GLN A 727 70.43 -18.49 -29.72
N THR A 728 69.39 -19.30 -29.53
CA THR A 728 69.34 -20.67 -30.08
C THR A 728 69.41 -20.67 -31.61
N ALA A 729 68.75 -19.72 -32.28
CA ALA A 729 68.84 -19.55 -33.74
C ALA A 729 70.23 -19.07 -34.20
N GLN A 730 70.88 -18.19 -33.43
CA GLN A 730 72.26 -17.74 -33.69
C GLN A 730 73.27 -18.90 -33.61
N GLU A 731 73.12 -19.77 -32.61
CA GLU A 731 73.94 -20.97 -32.41
C GLU A 731 73.67 -22.03 -33.50
N ALA A 732 72.40 -22.22 -33.90
CA ALA A 732 72.03 -23.12 -35.00
C ALA A 732 72.58 -22.67 -36.36
N GLN A 733 72.56 -21.36 -36.66
CA GLN A 733 73.18 -20.80 -37.87
C GLN A 733 74.69 -21.08 -37.87
N THR A 734 75.38 -20.78 -36.75
CA THR A 734 76.81 -21.02 -36.61
C THR A 734 77.19 -22.49 -36.84
N ALA A 735 76.35 -23.43 -36.40
CA ALA A 735 76.54 -24.87 -36.63
C ALA A 735 76.27 -25.31 -38.08
N LEU A 736 75.39 -24.60 -38.82
CA LEU A 736 75.17 -24.83 -40.25
C LEU A 736 76.36 -24.35 -41.08
N ASP A 737 76.89 -23.16 -40.80
CA ASP A 737 78.04 -22.58 -41.50
C ASP A 737 79.29 -23.48 -41.38
N GLN A 738 79.48 -24.07 -40.19
CA GLN A 738 80.53 -25.08 -39.94
C GLN A 738 80.31 -26.37 -40.74
N ALA A 739 79.07 -26.88 -40.84
CA ALA A 739 78.76 -28.07 -41.62
C ALA A 739 78.97 -27.86 -43.13
N GLN A 740 78.60 -26.69 -43.66
CA GLN A 740 78.85 -26.32 -45.06
C GLN A 740 80.35 -26.19 -45.35
N THR A 741 81.15 -25.72 -44.38
CA THR A 741 82.61 -25.68 -44.51
C THR A 741 83.19 -27.09 -44.62
N ALA A 742 82.80 -28.01 -43.72
CA ALA A 742 83.24 -29.41 -43.76
C ALA A 742 82.81 -30.16 -45.03
N GLN A 743 81.59 -29.90 -45.54
CA GLN A 743 81.12 -30.43 -46.83
C GLN A 743 82.04 -30.02 -47.99
N LYS A 744 82.45 -28.74 -48.03
CA LYS A 744 83.34 -28.22 -49.07
C LYS A 744 84.75 -28.80 -49.00
N GLU A 745 85.26 -29.06 -47.80
CA GLU A 745 86.54 -29.76 -47.59
C GLU A 745 86.46 -31.22 -48.04
N ALA A 746 85.36 -31.92 -47.75
CA ALA A 746 85.12 -33.29 -48.20
C ALA A 746 85.02 -33.39 -49.74
N GLN A 747 84.29 -32.46 -50.39
CA GLN A 747 84.21 -32.41 -51.86
C GLN A 747 85.60 -32.21 -52.48
N THR A 748 86.38 -31.25 -51.97
CA THR A 748 87.75 -30.96 -52.45
C THR A 748 88.66 -32.20 -52.36
N LYS A 749 88.46 -33.04 -51.33
CA LYS A 749 89.19 -34.30 -51.11
C LYS A 749 88.81 -35.39 -52.12
N VAL A 750 87.52 -35.48 -52.50
CA VAL A 750 87.03 -36.37 -53.57
C VAL A 750 87.54 -35.93 -54.94
N ASP A 751 87.48 -34.64 -55.24
CA ASP A 751 87.95 -34.07 -56.52
C ASP A 751 89.45 -34.34 -56.74
N ALA A 752 90.26 -34.21 -55.68
CA ALA A 752 91.69 -34.49 -55.72
C ALA A 752 92.02 -35.98 -55.96
N LEU A 753 91.25 -36.91 -55.37
CA LEU A 753 91.43 -38.35 -55.58
C LEU A 753 91.05 -38.79 -57.00
N ASN A 754 89.99 -38.22 -57.57
CA ASN A 754 89.60 -38.45 -58.96
C ASN A 754 90.70 -38.00 -59.95
N ALA A 755 91.39 -36.89 -59.66
CA ALA A 755 92.50 -36.40 -60.48
C ALA A 755 93.77 -37.29 -60.40
N ASP A 756 94.13 -37.80 -59.21
CA ASP A 756 95.25 -38.76 -59.11
C ASP A 756 94.91 -40.10 -59.80
N LEU A 757 93.67 -40.59 -59.67
CA LEU A 757 93.22 -41.82 -60.33
C LEU A 757 93.37 -41.76 -61.86
N GLN A 758 92.93 -40.68 -62.51
CA GLN A 758 93.17 -40.46 -63.94
C GLN A 758 94.66 -40.40 -64.29
N THR A 759 95.47 -39.78 -63.42
CA THR A 759 96.92 -39.66 -63.60
C THR A 759 97.61 -41.03 -63.51
N LYS A 760 97.19 -41.93 -62.61
CA LYS A 760 97.71 -43.31 -62.52
C LYS A 760 97.30 -44.16 -63.71
N GLN A 761 96.05 -44.06 -64.16
CA GLN A 761 95.58 -44.82 -65.33
C GLN A 761 96.40 -44.50 -66.58
N ALA A 762 96.62 -43.21 -66.86
CA ALA A 762 97.44 -42.78 -68.00
C ALA A 762 98.91 -43.24 -67.92
N GLN A 763 99.45 -43.46 -66.72
CA GLN A 763 100.80 -44.00 -66.51
C GLN A 763 100.87 -45.51 -66.78
N LEU A 764 99.82 -46.27 -66.46
CA LEU A 764 99.71 -47.69 -66.81
C LEU A 764 99.60 -47.89 -68.33
N ASP A 765 98.78 -47.10 -69.00
CA ASP A 765 98.56 -47.20 -70.46
C ASP A 765 99.86 -46.90 -71.25
N GLN A 766 100.67 -45.94 -70.79
CA GLN A 766 102.00 -45.68 -71.36
C GLN A 766 102.98 -46.84 -71.13
N ALA A 767 102.96 -47.49 -69.96
CA ALA A 767 103.82 -48.64 -69.68
C ALA A 767 103.48 -49.84 -70.58
N GLN A 768 102.19 -50.09 -70.82
CA GLN A 768 101.73 -51.13 -71.73
C GLN A 768 102.18 -50.87 -73.18
N ALA A 769 101.96 -49.65 -73.69
CA ALA A 769 102.37 -49.28 -75.04
C ALA A 769 103.90 -49.40 -75.27
N ALA A 770 104.70 -49.11 -74.25
CA ALA A 770 106.15 -49.28 -74.29
C ALA A 770 106.60 -50.75 -74.37
N LEU A 771 105.89 -51.67 -73.71
CA LEU A 771 106.18 -53.11 -73.78
C LEU A 771 105.85 -53.69 -75.17
N ASP A 772 104.69 -53.34 -75.73
CA ASP A 772 104.28 -53.86 -77.05
C ASP A 772 105.10 -53.27 -78.19
N THR A 773 105.59 -52.03 -78.05
CA THR A 773 106.60 -51.46 -78.96
C THR A 773 107.91 -52.26 -78.90
N ALA A 774 108.39 -52.63 -77.71
CA ALA A 774 109.62 -53.41 -77.56
C ALA A 774 109.51 -54.82 -78.14
N ARG A 775 108.34 -55.47 -78.03
CA ARG A 775 108.05 -56.76 -78.68
C ARG A 775 108.15 -56.65 -80.20
N LYS A 776 107.51 -55.63 -80.79
CA LYS A 776 107.46 -55.44 -82.25
C LYS A 776 108.87 -55.27 -82.86
N VAL A 777 109.77 -54.58 -82.16
CA VAL A 777 111.17 -54.42 -82.56
C VAL A 777 111.93 -55.75 -82.57
N LEU A 778 111.65 -56.68 -81.63
CA LEU A 778 112.26 -58.01 -81.63
C LEU A 778 111.82 -58.84 -82.85
N ASP A 779 110.54 -58.81 -83.20
CA ASP A 779 109.99 -59.49 -84.38
C ASP A 779 110.56 -58.92 -85.68
N GLU A 780 110.71 -57.59 -85.78
CA GLU A 780 111.32 -56.91 -86.93
C GLU A 780 112.80 -57.31 -87.13
N LYS A 781 113.59 -57.50 -86.05
CA LYS A 781 114.98 -57.99 -86.17
C LYS A 781 115.05 -59.47 -86.57
N ASN A 782 114.11 -60.31 -86.12
CA ASN A 782 114.00 -61.69 -86.58
C ASN A 782 113.62 -61.78 -88.07
N ALA A 783 112.71 -60.91 -88.55
CA ALA A 783 112.35 -60.82 -89.97
C ALA A 783 113.52 -60.34 -90.86
N THR A 784 114.33 -59.38 -90.36
CA THR A 784 115.49 -58.82 -91.08
C THR A 784 116.51 -59.90 -91.46
N LEU A 785 116.76 -60.87 -90.55
CA LEU A 785 117.69 -61.98 -90.78
C LEU A 785 117.21 -62.93 -91.91
N LYS A 786 115.89 -63.05 -92.12
CA LYS A 786 115.34 -63.83 -93.24
C LYS A 786 115.48 -63.07 -94.56
N ALA A 787 115.03 -61.81 -94.60
CA ALA A 787 114.97 -61.01 -95.83
C ALA A 787 116.34 -60.87 -96.55
N ALA A 788 117.43 -60.83 -95.79
CA ALA A 788 118.80 -60.80 -96.32
C ALA A 788 119.20 -62.05 -97.13
N ASN A 789 118.46 -63.17 -97.05
CA ASN A 789 118.69 -64.38 -97.84
C ASN A 789 117.81 -64.46 -99.10
N ASP A 790 116.62 -63.84 -99.09
CA ASP A 790 115.68 -63.92 -100.22
C ASP A 790 116.04 -62.92 -101.35
N ASN A 791 116.58 -61.74 -100.98
CA ASN A 791 116.81 -60.57 -101.85
C ASN A 791 117.87 -60.75 -102.98
N LEU A 792 118.38 -61.95 -103.23
CA LEU A 792 119.32 -62.24 -104.33
C LEU A 792 118.60 -62.69 -105.62
N THR A 793 117.31 -63.08 -105.54
CA THR A 793 116.61 -63.73 -106.66
C THR A 793 115.68 -62.79 -107.42
N ASP A 794 114.95 -61.91 -106.72
CA ASP A 794 113.81 -61.17 -107.29
C ASP A 794 114.22 -60.01 -108.23
N THR A 795 115.50 -59.61 -108.24
CA THR A 795 116.00 -58.42 -108.94
C THR A 795 116.06 -58.57 -110.47
N GLN A 796 115.68 -59.70 -111.05
CA GLN A 796 115.84 -59.99 -112.48
C GLN A 796 114.57 -59.95 -113.35
N GLU A 797 113.36 -60.05 -112.78
CA GLU A 797 112.12 -60.08 -113.58
C GLU A 797 111.36 -58.74 -113.65
N ALA A 798 111.45 -57.89 -112.61
CA ALA A 798 110.59 -56.71 -112.40
C ALA A 798 110.83 -55.50 -113.35
N LEU A 799 111.48 -55.69 -114.51
CA LEU A 799 111.74 -54.63 -115.49
C LEU A 799 110.69 -54.53 -116.62
N ALA A 800 109.84 -55.56 -116.79
CA ALA A 800 108.95 -55.67 -117.94
C ALA A 800 107.59 -54.95 -117.78
N ASP A 801 106.98 -55.00 -116.59
CA ASP A 801 105.55 -54.65 -116.42
C ASP A 801 105.27 -53.13 -116.37
N ALA A 802 106.27 -52.33 -115.98
CA ALA A 802 106.13 -50.90 -115.67
C ALA A 802 105.74 -49.99 -116.87
N GLN A 803 105.53 -50.54 -118.07
CA GLN A 803 105.21 -49.78 -119.28
C GLN A 803 103.72 -49.77 -119.66
N SER A 804 102.85 -50.54 -118.98
CA SER A 804 101.44 -50.67 -119.37
C SER A 804 100.45 -49.75 -118.64
N GLU A 805 100.75 -49.28 -117.43
CA GLU A 805 99.74 -48.69 -116.53
C GLU A 805 99.44 -47.20 -116.79
N LEU A 806 100.34 -46.47 -117.46
CA LEU A 806 100.31 -45.00 -117.59
C LEU A 806 99.09 -44.43 -118.36
N THR A 807 98.38 -45.26 -119.14
CA THR A 807 97.33 -44.79 -120.07
C THR A 807 95.95 -44.67 -119.43
N ASP A 808 95.58 -45.55 -118.49
CA ASP A 808 94.19 -45.62 -117.98
C ASP A 808 93.87 -44.54 -116.93
N ALA A 809 94.86 -44.09 -116.15
CA ALA A 809 94.66 -43.10 -115.08
C ALA A 809 94.08 -41.76 -115.58
N GLN A 810 94.39 -41.37 -116.82
CA GLN A 810 94.10 -40.02 -117.34
C GLN A 810 92.60 -39.73 -117.53
N ASN A 811 91.75 -40.76 -117.64
CA ASN A 811 90.31 -40.60 -117.93
C ASN A 811 89.41 -40.45 -116.69
N LYS A 812 89.94 -40.64 -115.48
CA LYS A 812 89.14 -40.70 -114.24
C LYS A 812 88.68 -39.32 -113.72
N VAL A 813 89.57 -38.34 -113.79
CA VAL A 813 89.49 -37.07 -113.02
C VAL A 813 88.32 -36.17 -113.44
N GLN A 814 87.94 -36.17 -114.72
CA GLN A 814 86.95 -35.23 -115.27
C GLN A 814 85.51 -35.41 -114.75
N SER A 815 85.19 -36.55 -114.12
CA SER A 815 83.83 -36.88 -113.67
C SER A 815 83.47 -36.33 -112.27
N LEU A 816 84.46 -36.24 -111.38
CA LEU A 816 84.22 -36.01 -109.94
C LEU A 816 83.96 -34.54 -109.56
N GLN A 817 84.35 -33.59 -110.42
CA GLN A 817 84.27 -32.15 -110.12
C GLN A 817 82.83 -31.57 -110.12
N GLN A 818 81.83 -32.35 -110.56
CA GLN A 818 80.48 -31.85 -110.84
C GLN A 818 79.52 -31.85 -109.62
N GLN A 819 79.85 -32.51 -108.50
CA GLN A 819 78.90 -32.81 -107.42
C GLN A 819 78.98 -31.94 -106.15
N LEU A 820 79.98 -31.06 -106.02
CA LEU A 820 80.38 -30.46 -104.73
C LEU A 820 79.79 -29.04 -104.53
N GLN A 821 78.45 -28.92 -104.33
CA GLN A 821 77.80 -27.58 -104.35
C GLN A 821 76.59 -27.32 -103.41
N ASN A 822 76.32 -28.14 -102.37
CA ASN A 822 75.24 -27.85 -101.38
C ASN A 822 75.64 -28.28 -99.95
N LEU A 823 75.86 -27.32 -99.02
CA LEU A 823 76.10 -27.62 -97.60
C LEU A 823 75.81 -26.46 -96.60
N ALA A 824 74.93 -25.50 -96.92
CA ALA A 824 74.75 -24.30 -96.08
C ALA A 824 73.50 -24.31 -95.17
N GLY A 825 72.44 -25.05 -95.51
CA GLY A 825 71.10 -24.84 -94.93
C GLY A 825 70.71 -25.67 -93.69
N ALA A 826 71.65 -26.41 -93.10
CA ALA A 826 71.35 -27.36 -92.00
C ALA A 826 71.58 -26.77 -90.59
N GLN A 827 72.67 -26.03 -90.38
CA GLN A 827 73.06 -25.52 -89.05
C GLN A 827 71.98 -24.62 -88.41
N ASP A 828 71.44 -23.66 -89.17
CA ASP A 828 70.55 -22.61 -88.63
C ASP A 828 69.27 -23.16 -87.99
N LYS A 829 68.74 -24.29 -88.49
CA LYS A 829 67.52 -24.92 -87.97
C LYS A 829 67.71 -25.46 -86.55
N LEU A 830 68.87 -26.06 -86.27
CA LEU A 830 69.19 -26.63 -84.97
C LEU A 830 69.28 -25.53 -83.89
N THR A 831 69.91 -24.40 -84.22
CA THR A 831 70.04 -23.25 -83.32
C THR A 831 68.69 -22.62 -82.95
N GLN A 832 67.72 -22.58 -83.88
CA GLN A 832 66.39 -22.06 -83.58
C GLN A 832 65.57 -23.00 -82.67
N ALA A 833 65.67 -24.32 -82.87
CA ALA A 833 64.95 -25.30 -82.04
C ALA A 833 65.40 -25.28 -80.57
N GLN A 834 66.71 -25.22 -80.32
CA GLN A 834 67.30 -25.10 -78.97
C GLN A 834 66.78 -23.87 -78.21
N LYS A 835 66.52 -22.77 -78.91
CA LYS A 835 66.03 -21.51 -78.32
C LYS A 835 64.55 -21.59 -77.90
N ASN A 836 63.74 -22.37 -78.63
CA ASN A 836 62.33 -22.60 -78.28
C ASN A 836 62.21 -23.44 -76.99
N TYR A 837 63.06 -24.46 -76.83
CA TYR A 837 63.04 -25.35 -75.66
C TYR A 837 63.32 -24.61 -74.33
N GLN A 838 64.31 -23.71 -74.30
CA GLN A 838 64.59 -22.88 -73.10
C GLN A 838 63.42 -21.96 -72.72
N ALA A 839 62.68 -21.43 -73.70
CA ALA A 839 61.51 -20.60 -73.44
C ALA A 839 60.37 -21.40 -72.78
N ALA A 840 60.09 -22.61 -73.26
CA ALA A 840 59.07 -23.49 -72.68
C ALA A 840 59.41 -23.92 -71.24
N GLN A 841 60.66 -24.27 -70.98
CA GLN A 841 61.14 -24.66 -69.64
C GLN A 841 61.01 -23.51 -68.61
N THR A 842 61.15 -22.26 -69.06
CA THR A 842 60.90 -21.06 -68.25
C THR A 842 59.41 -20.89 -67.92
N ALA A 843 58.52 -21.14 -68.89
CA ALA A 843 57.07 -20.99 -68.72
C ALA A 843 56.48 -21.97 -67.70
N VAL A 844 56.92 -23.24 -67.70
CA VAL A 844 56.53 -24.25 -66.69
C VAL A 844 56.90 -23.79 -65.28
N THR A 845 58.11 -23.25 -65.12
CA THR A 845 58.61 -22.75 -63.83
C THR A 845 57.74 -21.61 -63.28
N GLN A 846 57.30 -20.69 -64.14
CA GLN A 846 56.42 -19.58 -63.73
C GLN A 846 54.98 -20.03 -63.46
N ALA A 847 54.43 -20.96 -64.24
CA ALA A 847 53.10 -21.53 -63.97
C ALA A 847 53.04 -22.27 -62.62
N GLN A 848 54.10 -23.02 -62.30
CA GLN A 848 54.21 -23.75 -61.02
C GLN A 848 54.28 -22.81 -59.80
N ALA A 849 54.86 -21.62 -59.96
CA ALA A 849 54.90 -20.59 -58.94
C ALA A 849 53.51 -19.97 -58.67
N ASP A 850 52.77 -19.59 -59.72
CA ASP A 850 51.39 -19.07 -59.62
C ASP A 850 50.48 -20.06 -58.88
N LEU A 851 50.52 -21.34 -59.25
CA LEU A 851 49.76 -22.41 -58.62
C LEU A 851 50.04 -22.53 -57.11
N ASN A 852 51.30 -22.43 -56.69
CA ASN A 852 51.68 -22.53 -55.28
C ASN A 852 51.22 -21.29 -54.49
N GLU A 853 51.27 -20.10 -55.08
CA GLU A 853 50.73 -18.87 -54.48
C GLU A 853 49.20 -18.97 -54.29
N LYS A 854 48.47 -19.42 -55.31
CA LYS A 854 47.00 -19.56 -55.23
C LYS A 854 46.58 -20.65 -54.23
N LYS A 855 47.34 -21.76 -54.09
CA LYS A 855 47.11 -22.77 -53.04
C LYS A 855 47.24 -22.18 -51.64
N LYS A 856 48.25 -21.33 -51.40
CA LYS A 856 48.43 -20.62 -50.12
C LYS A 856 47.30 -19.62 -49.83
N ALA A 857 46.80 -18.93 -50.85
CA ALA A 857 45.63 -18.06 -50.74
C ALA A 857 44.35 -18.85 -50.37
N ALA A 858 44.12 -20.02 -50.99
CA ALA A 858 42.97 -20.87 -50.69
C ALA A 858 42.99 -21.44 -49.25
N GLN A 859 44.16 -21.86 -48.74
CA GLN A 859 44.29 -22.23 -47.32
C GLN A 859 43.94 -21.05 -46.41
N THR A 860 44.51 -19.86 -46.67
CA THR A 860 44.24 -18.65 -45.89
C THR A 860 42.74 -18.30 -45.85
N ALA A 861 42.02 -18.48 -46.95
CA ALA A 861 40.57 -18.29 -47.01
C ALA A 861 39.80 -19.36 -46.21
N ALA A 862 40.22 -20.63 -46.26
CA ALA A 862 39.62 -21.71 -45.48
C ALA A 862 39.84 -21.57 -43.96
N GLU A 863 41.04 -21.12 -43.53
CA GLU A 863 41.31 -20.75 -42.13
C GLU A 863 40.40 -19.61 -41.67
N ALA A 864 40.21 -18.57 -42.50
CA ALA A 864 39.36 -17.42 -42.19
C ALA A 864 37.86 -17.81 -42.09
N LEU A 865 37.37 -18.67 -42.98
CA LEU A 865 36.03 -19.25 -42.92
C LEU A 865 35.81 -20.03 -41.62
N LYS A 866 36.76 -20.87 -41.22
CA LYS A 866 36.69 -21.65 -39.98
C LYS A 866 36.67 -20.76 -38.72
N GLN A 867 37.41 -19.64 -38.73
CA GLN A 867 37.32 -18.64 -37.66
C GLN A 867 35.94 -17.96 -37.61
N ALA A 868 35.40 -17.54 -38.77
CA ALA A 868 34.05 -16.96 -38.83
C ALA A 868 32.95 -17.92 -38.34
N GLN A 869 33.05 -19.21 -38.69
CA GLN A 869 32.13 -20.25 -38.21
C GLN A 869 32.19 -20.41 -36.69
N THR A 870 33.40 -20.35 -36.11
CA THR A 870 33.61 -20.41 -34.66
C THR A 870 33.01 -19.18 -33.95
N GLU A 871 33.21 -17.98 -34.51
CA GLU A 871 32.64 -16.74 -33.97
C GLU A 871 31.10 -16.76 -34.00
N ALA A 872 30.49 -17.22 -35.10
CA ALA A 872 29.04 -17.37 -35.21
C ALA A 872 28.47 -18.37 -34.19
N GLN A 873 29.17 -19.48 -33.93
CA GLN A 873 28.75 -20.46 -32.92
C GLN A 873 28.88 -19.91 -31.48
N ASN A 874 29.85 -19.03 -31.23
CA ASN A 874 29.92 -18.27 -29.98
C ASN A 874 28.73 -17.28 -29.86
N LYS A 875 28.40 -16.50 -30.90
CA LYS A 875 27.26 -15.57 -30.85
C LYS A 875 25.90 -16.27 -30.70
N GLN A 876 25.73 -17.46 -31.26
CA GLN A 876 24.56 -18.31 -31.02
C GLN A 876 24.46 -18.75 -29.55
N THR A 877 25.59 -19.02 -28.91
CA THR A 877 25.66 -19.33 -27.47
C THR A 877 25.31 -18.10 -26.63
N ASP A 878 25.86 -16.92 -26.97
CA ASP A 878 25.54 -15.64 -26.31
C ASP A 878 24.04 -15.33 -26.36
N LEU A 879 23.38 -15.55 -27.51
CA LEU A 879 21.93 -15.40 -27.65
C LEU A 879 21.16 -16.38 -26.77
N GLN A 880 21.58 -17.64 -26.71
CA GLN A 880 20.92 -18.65 -25.89
C GLN A 880 21.04 -18.34 -24.38
N THR A 881 22.17 -17.77 -23.95
CA THR A 881 22.34 -17.22 -22.59
C THR A 881 21.42 -16.01 -22.34
N ALA A 882 21.33 -15.07 -23.29
CA ALA A 882 20.43 -13.91 -23.16
C ALA A 882 18.94 -14.33 -23.08
N GLN A 883 18.53 -15.36 -23.83
CA GLN A 883 17.19 -15.93 -23.76
C GLN A 883 16.89 -16.55 -22.38
N GLN A 884 17.85 -17.25 -21.77
CA GLN A 884 17.71 -17.78 -20.42
C GLN A 884 17.63 -16.66 -19.36
N ALA A 885 18.41 -15.59 -19.52
CA ALA A 885 18.32 -14.41 -18.65
C ALA A 885 16.94 -13.72 -18.73
N LEU A 886 16.35 -13.63 -19.93
CA LEU A 886 15.01 -13.10 -20.12
C LEU A 886 13.91 -13.99 -19.50
N ALA A 887 14.07 -15.31 -19.55
CA ALA A 887 13.17 -16.24 -18.86
C ALA A 887 13.24 -16.01 -17.33
N ALA A 888 14.45 -16.01 -16.76
CA ALA A 888 14.65 -15.78 -15.33
C ALA A 888 14.13 -14.40 -14.85
N ALA A 889 14.29 -13.34 -15.65
CA ALA A 889 13.72 -12.02 -15.35
C ALA A 889 12.18 -12.02 -15.40
N THR A 890 11.58 -12.83 -16.28
CA THR A 890 10.11 -13.00 -16.36
C THR A 890 9.56 -13.77 -15.15
N ASP A 891 10.28 -14.78 -14.67
CA ASP A 891 9.95 -15.49 -13.42
C ASP A 891 10.06 -14.56 -12.20
N GLN A 892 11.06 -13.64 -12.17
CA GLN A 892 11.17 -12.62 -11.13
C GLN A 892 10.00 -11.62 -11.14
N VAL A 893 9.53 -11.19 -12.31
CA VAL A 893 8.29 -10.38 -12.43
C VAL A 893 7.09 -11.13 -11.85
N THR A 894 7.00 -12.44 -12.07
CA THR A 894 5.92 -13.27 -11.53
C THR A 894 5.98 -13.32 -9.99
N GLN A 895 7.13 -13.68 -9.41
CA GLN A 895 7.31 -13.74 -7.96
C GLN A 895 7.13 -12.38 -7.26
N ALA A 896 7.52 -11.28 -7.90
CA ALA A 896 7.28 -9.93 -7.38
C ALA A 896 5.78 -9.59 -7.32
N ASN A 897 5.02 -9.99 -8.34
CA ASN A 897 3.55 -9.82 -8.34
C ASN A 897 2.86 -10.70 -7.29
N ASP A 898 3.28 -11.96 -7.11
CA ASP A 898 2.77 -12.84 -6.04
C ASP A 898 3.06 -12.27 -4.64
N THR A 899 4.24 -11.68 -4.46
CA THR A 899 4.63 -10.98 -3.23
C THR A 899 3.74 -9.75 -2.97
N LEU A 900 3.45 -8.96 -4.01
CA LEU A 900 2.54 -7.81 -3.93
C LEU A 900 1.09 -8.25 -3.64
N GLN A 901 0.61 -9.30 -4.29
CA GLN A 901 -0.71 -9.92 -4.05
C GLN A 901 -0.85 -10.36 -2.59
N THR A 902 0.21 -10.96 -2.02
CA THR A 902 0.26 -11.37 -0.62
C THR A 902 0.29 -10.17 0.34
N ALA A 903 1.11 -9.15 0.07
CA ALA A 903 1.16 -7.94 0.88
C ALA A 903 -0.18 -7.19 0.90
N GLN A 904 -0.85 -7.07 -0.24
CA GLN A 904 -2.19 -6.47 -0.36
C GLN A 904 -3.24 -7.27 0.43
N THR A 905 -3.15 -8.61 0.41
CA THR A 905 -4.04 -9.49 1.17
C THR A 905 -3.83 -9.31 2.68
N ASN A 906 -2.57 -9.27 3.14
CA ASN A 906 -2.23 -8.99 4.55
C ASN A 906 -2.76 -7.62 4.99
N LEU A 907 -2.57 -6.57 4.18
CA LEU A 907 -3.10 -5.23 4.46
C LEU A 907 -4.64 -5.21 4.59
N ALA A 908 -5.36 -5.97 3.75
CA ALA A 908 -6.80 -6.12 3.88
C ALA A 908 -7.19 -6.82 5.21
N THR A 909 -6.48 -7.88 5.60
CA THR A 909 -6.68 -8.57 6.88
C THR A 909 -6.40 -7.66 8.08
N LYS A 910 -5.30 -6.89 8.07
CA LYS A 910 -4.96 -5.96 9.16
C LYS A 910 -5.98 -4.81 9.28
N LYS A 911 -6.50 -4.30 8.16
CA LYS A 911 -7.59 -3.29 8.18
C LYS A 911 -8.88 -3.85 8.80
N ALA A 912 -9.22 -5.12 8.55
CA ALA A 912 -10.37 -5.75 9.19
C ALA A 912 -10.16 -5.93 10.71
N ALA A 913 -8.93 -6.28 11.15
CA ALA A 913 -8.59 -6.38 12.57
C ALA A 913 -8.68 -5.03 13.29
N LEU A 914 -8.20 -3.94 12.67
CA LEU A 914 -8.35 -2.57 13.18
C LEU A 914 -9.82 -2.16 13.33
N ALA A 915 -10.66 -2.47 12.33
CA ALA A 915 -12.09 -2.17 12.40
C ALA A 915 -12.82 -2.95 13.52
N GLN A 916 -12.39 -4.17 13.83
CA GLN A 916 -12.90 -4.91 15.00
C GLN A 916 -12.44 -4.28 16.31
N ALA A 917 -11.14 -3.96 16.44
CA ALA A 917 -10.61 -3.31 17.64
C ALA A 917 -11.35 -1.99 17.94
N GLN A 918 -11.69 -1.22 16.90
CA GLN A 918 -12.51 0.00 17.01
C GLN A 918 -13.94 -0.25 17.51
N GLN A 919 -14.59 -1.36 17.13
CA GLN A 919 -15.87 -1.75 17.72
C GLN A 919 -15.71 -2.17 19.18
N ASP A 920 -14.66 -2.92 19.50
CA ASP A 920 -14.40 -3.40 20.87
C ASP A 920 -14.10 -2.23 21.82
N THR A 921 -13.33 -1.23 21.36
CA THR A 921 -13.12 0.06 22.04
C THR A 921 -14.44 0.79 22.30
N GLN A 922 -15.29 0.97 21.28
CA GLN A 922 -16.59 1.64 21.45
C GLN A 922 -17.52 0.88 22.40
N ALA A 923 -17.54 -0.46 22.35
CA ALA A 923 -18.32 -1.29 23.26
C ALA A 923 -17.85 -1.18 24.71
N ALA A 924 -16.53 -1.17 24.94
CA ALA A 924 -15.95 -0.96 26.27
C ALA A 924 -16.26 0.44 26.82
N GLN A 925 -16.16 1.48 25.99
CA GLN A 925 -16.48 2.86 26.37
C GLN A 925 -17.98 3.03 26.69
N ALA A 926 -18.87 2.44 25.89
CA ALA A 926 -20.32 2.46 26.13
C ALA A 926 -20.71 1.71 27.42
N ASN A 927 -20.05 0.59 27.72
CA ASN A 927 -20.22 -0.14 28.98
C ASN A 927 -19.78 0.71 30.18
N LEU A 928 -18.60 1.33 30.11
CA LEU A 928 -18.10 2.24 31.15
C LEU A 928 -19.05 3.41 31.40
N ALA A 929 -19.53 4.08 30.34
CA ALA A 929 -20.49 5.18 30.45
C ALA A 929 -21.82 4.71 31.09
N THR A 930 -22.31 3.52 30.72
CA THR A 930 -23.54 2.91 31.29
C THR A 930 -23.41 2.66 32.80
N LEU A 931 -22.23 2.23 33.26
CA LEU A 931 -21.90 2.03 34.67
C LEU A 931 -21.72 3.37 35.41
N GLN A 932 -21.05 4.35 34.80
CA GLN A 932 -20.88 5.70 35.39
C GLN A 932 -22.21 6.45 35.56
N GLN A 933 -23.20 6.21 34.70
CA GLN A 933 -24.55 6.77 34.83
C GLN A 933 -25.46 5.98 35.81
N LEU A 934 -25.02 4.82 36.31
CA LEU A 934 -25.83 3.97 37.18
C LEU A 934 -26.23 4.64 38.50
N PRO A 935 -25.37 5.41 39.21
CA PRO A 935 -25.77 6.12 40.43
C PRO A 935 -26.88 7.15 40.16
N THR A 936 -26.80 7.89 39.05
CA THR A 936 -27.83 8.86 38.64
C THR A 936 -29.16 8.15 38.31
N ARG A 937 -29.11 7.04 37.56
CA ARG A 937 -30.29 6.20 37.26
C ARG A 937 -30.90 5.60 38.53
N LEU A 938 -30.08 5.19 39.49
CA LEU A 938 -30.51 4.65 40.78
C LEU A 938 -31.20 5.72 41.64
N GLN A 939 -30.62 6.92 41.73
CA GLN A 939 -31.22 8.07 42.43
C GLN A 939 -32.56 8.46 41.80
N GLN A 940 -32.63 8.59 40.46
CA GLN A 940 -33.88 8.84 39.74
C GLN A 940 -34.95 7.77 40.01
N ALA A 941 -34.56 6.50 40.16
CA ALA A 941 -35.47 5.42 40.53
C ALA A 941 -35.91 5.47 42.02
N GLN A 942 -35.05 5.93 42.94
CA GLN A 942 -35.40 6.23 44.34
C GLN A 942 -36.40 7.38 44.43
N ASP A 943 -36.18 8.46 43.69
CA ASP A 943 -37.06 9.64 43.67
C ASP A 943 -38.41 9.31 43.02
N LEU A 944 -38.41 8.52 41.94
CA LEU A 944 -39.63 8.02 41.32
C LEU A 944 -40.40 7.06 42.24
N ALA A 945 -39.73 6.10 42.88
CA ALA A 945 -40.37 5.18 43.83
C ALA A 945 -40.97 5.92 45.04
N THR A 946 -40.27 6.94 45.56
CA THR A 946 -40.75 7.85 46.60
C THR A 946 -41.99 8.62 46.12
N THR A 947 -41.92 9.22 44.93
CA THR A 947 -43.05 9.95 44.32
C THR A 947 -44.28 9.06 44.13
N LYS A 948 -44.10 7.82 43.67
CA LYS A 948 -45.20 6.86 43.50
C LYS A 948 -45.73 6.35 44.85
N ALA A 949 -44.89 6.19 45.88
CA ALA A 949 -45.33 5.89 47.24
C ALA A 949 -46.25 6.98 47.80
N THR A 950 -45.88 8.25 47.62
CA THR A 950 -46.70 9.41 48.01
C THR A 950 -48.00 9.47 47.21
N ALA A 951 -47.96 9.21 45.90
CA ALA A 951 -49.16 9.15 45.06
C ALA A 951 -50.12 8.02 45.49
N LEU A 952 -49.59 6.84 45.82
CA LEU A 952 -50.33 5.71 46.36
C LEU A 952 -50.96 6.03 47.71
N ALA A 953 -50.22 6.62 48.65
CA ALA A 953 -50.74 7.03 49.96
C ALA A 953 -51.90 8.05 49.82
N ASN A 954 -51.74 9.04 48.93
CA ASN A 954 -52.79 10.01 48.63
C ASN A 954 -54.02 9.36 47.97
N ALA A 955 -53.84 8.35 47.11
CA ALA A 955 -54.96 7.61 46.51
C ALA A 955 -55.67 6.70 47.54
N GLN A 956 -54.94 6.06 48.44
CA GLN A 956 -55.48 5.30 49.57
C GLN A 956 -56.30 6.21 50.50
N GLN A 957 -55.79 7.41 50.83
CA GLN A 957 -56.54 8.39 51.64
C GLN A 957 -57.85 8.82 50.97
N LYS A 958 -57.81 9.11 49.65
CA LYS A 958 -59.01 9.44 48.86
C LYS A 958 -60.02 8.28 48.83
N TYR A 959 -59.56 7.03 48.67
CA TYR A 959 -60.41 5.85 48.77
C TYR A 959 -61.05 5.72 50.14
N THR A 960 -60.29 5.85 51.23
CA THR A 960 -60.83 5.80 52.60
C THR A 960 -61.87 6.89 52.86
N ALA A 961 -61.63 8.12 52.38
CA ALA A 961 -62.58 9.22 52.49
C ALA A 961 -63.86 8.97 51.67
N ALA A 962 -63.73 8.48 50.44
CA ALA A 962 -64.87 8.14 49.58
C ALA A 962 -65.70 6.97 50.15
N LEU A 963 -65.04 5.96 50.72
CA LEU A 963 -65.69 4.83 51.39
C LEU A 963 -66.44 5.27 52.65
N ALA A 964 -65.84 6.13 53.47
CA ALA A 964 -66.51 6.70 54.65
C ALA A 964 -67.74 7.54 54.25
N LYS A 965 -67.60 8.41 53.23
CA LYS A 965 -68.69 9.20 52.65
C LYS A 965 -69.82 8.32 52.10
N PHE A 966 -69.48 7.27 51.35
CA PHE A 966 -70.45 6.30 50.83
C PHE A 966 -71.21 5.59 51.95
N ASN A 967 -70.50 5.01 52.93
CA ASN A 967 -71.12 4.32 54.07
C ASN A 967 -72.04 5.25 54.89
N GLN A 968 -71.63 6.51 55.10
CA GLN A 968 -72.42 7.52 55.80
C GLN A 968 -73.72 7.84 55.04
N VAL A 969 -73.62 8.13 53.74
CA VAL A 969 -74.77 8.48 52.90
C VAL A 969 -75.70 7.28 52.69
N GLN A 970 -75.16 6.06 52.56
CA GLN A 970 -75.94 4.82 52.50
C GLN A 970 -76.71 4.59 53.80
N THR A 971 -76.07 4.75 54.96
CA THR A 971 -76.73 4.63 56.28
C THR A 971 -77.87 5.64 56.43
N LEU A 972 -77.65 6.89 55.98
CA LEU A 972 -78.67 7.94 56.01
C LEU A 972 -79.86 7.60 55.09
N ALA A 973 -79.57 7.16 53.85
CA ALA A 973 -80.59 6.76 52.89
C ALA A 973 -81.45 5.59 53.40
N THR A 974 -80.85 4.53 53.95
CA THR A 974 -81.58 3.42 54.57
C THR A 974 -82.41 3.87 55.77
N THR A 975 -81.95 4.84 56.56
CA THR A 975 -82.71 5.42 57.68
C THR A 975 -83.96 6.17 57.18
N HIS A 976 -83.83 6.96 56.12
CA HIS A 976 -84.96 7.68 55.52
C HIS A 976 -85.91 6.75 54.74
N GLU A 977 -85.41 5.68 54.12
CA GLU A 977 -86.22 4.64 53.48
C GLU A 977 -87.06 3.86 54.51
N GLN A 978 -86.49 3.54 55.68
CA GLN A 978 -87.23 2.99 56.81
C GLN A 978 -88.29 3.97 57.36
N ALA A 979 -88.00 5.27 57.40
CA ALA A 979 -88.97 6.29 57.79
C ALA A 979 -90.14 6.40 56.80
N VAL A 980 -89.90 6.26 55.49
CA VAL A 980 -90.96 6.16 54.46
C VAL A 980 -91.80 4.91 54.66
N ALA A 981 -91.18 3.75 54.90
CA ALA A 981 -91.90 2.50 55.15
C ALA A 981 -92.78 2.59 56.41
N GLN A 982 -92.27 3.18 57.50
CA GLN A 982 -93.06 3.44 58.71
C GLN A 982 -94.21 4.42 58.45
N ALA A 983 -93.99 5.51 57.71
CA ALA A 983 -95.05 6.46 57.36
C ALA A 983 -96.14 5.83 56.47
N GLN A 984 -95.79 4.86 55.61
CA GLN A 984 -96.76 4.04 54.87
C GLN A 984 -97.56 3.12 55.80
N THR A 985 -96.91 2.50 56.80
CA THR A 985 -97.58 1.67 57.82
C THR A 985 -98.53 2.50 58.69
N ASP A 986 -98.08 3.67 59.17
CA ASP A 986 -98.89 4.64 59.93
C ASP A 986 -100.12 5.09 59.13
N LEU A 987 -99.95 5.39 57.83
CA LEU A 987 -101.05 5.76 56.95
C LEU A 987 -102.05 4.62 56.73
N ALA A 988 -101.57 3.38 56.56
CA ALA A 988 -102.44 2.21 56.44
C ALA A 988 -103.27 2.01 57.72
N ALA A 989 -102.64 2.09 58.90
CA ALA A 989 -103.32 1.98 60.18
C ALA A 989 -104.32 3.13 60.44
N ALA A 990 -103.99 4.35 59.98
CA ALA A 990 -104.93 5.48 60.03
C ALA A 990 -106.13 5.28 59.11
N MET A 991 -105.91 4.76 57.88
CA MET A 991 -107.00 4.44 56.94
C MET A 991 -107.88 3.30 57.47
N GLU A 992 -107.31 2.28 58.12
CA GLU A 992 -108.05 1.20 58.76
C GLU A 992 -108.93 1.73 59.90
N LYS A 993 -108.36 2.56 60.80
CA LYS A 993 -109.14 3.23 61.85
C LYS A 993 -110.25 4.13 61.29
N ARG A 994 -110.01 4.80 60.15
CA ARG A 994 -111.04 5.59 59.46
C ARG A 994 -112.14 4.69 58.89
N ALA A 995 -111.82 3.51 58.38
CA ALA A 995 -112.81 2.53 57.91
C ALA A 995 -113.61 1.93 59.08
N GLN A 996 -112.96 1.65 60.22
CA GLN A 996 -113.61 1.21 61.46
C GLN A 996 -114.57 2.30 62.00
N ALA A 997 -114.10 3.54 62.15
CA ALA A 997 -114.92 4.67 62.61
C ALA A 997 -116.06 5.02 61.62
N GLN A 998 -115.85 4.84 60.31
CA GLN A 998 -116.91 4.95 59.31
C GLN A 998 -117.96 3.85 59.52
N ALA A 999 -117.54 2.59 59.68
CA ALA A 999 -118.45 1.48 59.94
C ALA A 999 -119.21 1.63 61.28
N GLU A 1000 -118.58 2.18 62.33
CA GLU A 1000 -119.25 2.51 63.59
C GLU A 1000 -120.25 3.66 63.43
N TYR A 1001 -119.93 4.70 62.65
CA TYR A 1001 -120.85 5.80 62.34
C TYR A 1001 -122.04 5.32 61.50
N ASP A 1002 -121.79 4.52 60.47
CA ASP A 1002 -122.81 3.93 59.60
C ASP A 1002 -123.68 2.93 60.38
N ALA A 1003 -123.10 2.14 61.28
CA ALA A 1003 -123.84 1.24 62.18
C ALA A 1003 -124.64 2.01 63.25
N ALA A 1004 -124.14 3.14 63.75
CA ALA A 1004 -124.89 4.01 64.66
C ALA A 1004 -126.08 4.66 63.94
N LEU A 1005 -125.87 5.14 62.71
CA LEU A 1005 -126.94 5.62 61.82
C LEU A 1005 -127.96 4.52 61.53
N GLN A 1006 -127.51 3.30 61.24
CA GLN A 1006 -128.39 2.16 60.98
C GLN A 1006 -129.14 1.71 62.24
N ALA A 1007 -128.53 1.79 63.43
CA ALA A 1007 -129.21 1.53 64.69
C ALA A 1007 -130.27 2.58 65.01
N LEU A 1008 -129.99 3.86 64.75
CA LEU A 1008 -130.96 4.96 64.86
C LEU A 1008 -132.09 4.84 63.83
N HIS A 1009 -131.78 4.41 62.61
CA HIS A 1009 -132.77 4.11 61.56
C HIS A 1009 -133.66 2.93 61.96
N ASN A 1010 -133.06 1.83 62.44
CA ASN A 1010 -133.79 0.66 62.93
C ASN A 1010 -134.69 0.99 64.13
N TYR A 1011 -134.28 1.90 65.02
CA TYR A 1011 -135.15 2.41 66.09
C TYR A 1011 -136.40 3.09 65.52
N HIS A 1012 -136.25 3.98 64.52
CA HIS A 1012 -137.39 4.64 63.87
C HIS A 1012 -138.29 3.66 63.09
N VAL A 1013 -137.71 2.63 62.46
CA VAL A 1013 -138.47 1.58 61.76
C VAL A 1013 -139.21 0.62 62.70
N ILE A 1014 -138.79 0.49 63.95
CA ILE A 1014 -139.46 -0.35 64.96
C ILE A 1014 -140.67 0.37 65.61
N ASP A 1015 -140.65 1.71 65.66
CA ASP A 1015 -141.72 2.52 66.30
C ASP A 1015 -143.02 2.57 65.45
N GLU A 1016 -142.94 2.42 64.12
CA GLU A 1016 -144.10 2.54 63.22
C GLU A 1016 -144.94 1.25 63.03
N VAL A 1017 -144.51 0.07 63.53
CA VAL A 1017 -145.10 -1.23 63.12
C VAL A 1017 -145.71 -2.04 64.28
N VAL A 1018 -146.46 -1.38 65.18
CA VAL A 1018 -147.40 -2.06 66.11
C VAL A 1018 -148.81 -1.45 66.06
N THR A 1019 -149.37 -1.35 64.84
CA THR A 1019 -150.84 -1.33 64.67
C THR A 1019 -151.31 -2.21 63.51
N ALA A 1020 -151.41 -3.51 63.80
CA ALA A 1020 -152.31 -4.51 63.19
C ALA A 1020 -152.17 -4.92 61.70
N THR A 1021 -152.00 -6.24 61.51
CA THR A 1021 -152.67 -7.11 60.50
C THR A 1021 -152.39 -6.90 58.98
N GLU A 1022 -152.29 -7.94 58.13
CA GLU A 1022 -152.06 -9.39 58.30
C GLU A 1022 -151.77 -10.04 56.91
N GLN A 1023 -151.57 -11.36 56.88
CA GLN A 1023 -151.87 -12.28 55.76
C GLN A 1023 -150.99 -12.37 54.47
N THR A 1024 -150.44 -13.59 54.33
CA THR A 1024 -150.34 -14.43 53.10
C THR A 1024 -149.12 -14.35 52.18
N THR A 1025 -148.99 -15.40 51.34
CA THR A 1025 -147.75 -15.87 50.68
C THR A 1025 -148.05 -16.52 49.32
N LYS A 1026 -147.01 -16.68 48.47
CA LYS A 1026 -146.96 -17.50 47.22
C LYS A 1026 -147.72 -16.91 46.00
N PRO A 1027 -147.51 -17.41 44.76
CA PRO A 1027 -146.46 -18.33 44.24
C PRO A 1027 -145.76 -17.93 42.90
N ASP A 1028 -144.50 -18.38 42.73
CA ASP A 1028 -143.94 -19.16 41.59
C ASP A 1028 -144.01 -18.68 40.09
N LYS A 1029 -143.03 -19.14 39.29
CA LYS A 1029 -142.93 -19.16 37.80
C LYS A 1029 -142.58 -17.82 37.10
N GLN A 1030 -141.88 -17.79 35.95
CA GLN A 1030 -141.20 -18.85 35.16
C GLN A 1030 -139.98 -18.34 34.35
N HIS A 1031 -139.38 -19.24 33.54
CA HIS A 1031 -138.23 -19.10 32.64
C HIS A 1031 -138.09 -17.81 31.79
N GLY A 1032 -136.86 -17.48 31.36
CA GLY A 1032 -136.68 -16.79 30.05
C GLY A 1032 -135.34 -16.12 29.73
N VAL A 1033 -134.39 -16.87 29.13
CA VAL A 1033 -133.45 -16.51 28.02
C VAL A 1033 -132.91 -15.06 27.86
N GLY A 1034 -131.58 -14.94 27.69
CA GLY A 1034 -130.90 -13.81 27.00
C GLY A 1034 -129.58 -13.39 27.68
N GLN A 1035 -128.37 -13.75 27.21
CA GLN A 1035 -127.59 -13.11 26.11
C GLN A 1035 -127.38 -11.60 26.33
N SER A 1036 -126.23 -10.94 26.08
CA SER A 1036 -124.92 -11.16 25.42
C SER A 1036 -124.38 -9.70 25.24
N THR A 1037 -123.12 -9.27 25.09
CA THR A 1037 -121.72 -9.75 24.99
C THR A 1037 -120.84 -8.49 25.28
N GLY A 1038 -119.52 -8.48 25.50
CA GLY A 1038 -118.50 -9.52 25.57
C GLY A 1038 -117.19 -9.15 24.83
N GLY A 1039 -116.02 -9.43 25.42
CA GLY A 1039 -114.72 -9.49 24.73
C GLY A 1039 -113.77 -8.29 24.90
N LYS A 1040 -112.44 -8.42 24.73
CA LYS A 1040 -111.59 -9.62 24.44
C LYS A 1040 -110.09 -9.34 24.75
N ASN A 1041 -109.40 -10.31 25.37
CA ASN A 1041 -108.06 -10.88 25.01
C ASN A 1041 -106.79 -9.96 24.96
N ASN A 1042 -105.51 -10.40 25.10
CA ASN A 1042 -104.87 -11.70 25.44
C ASN A 1042 -103.34 -11.57 25.77
N MET A 1043 -102.79 -12.52 26.56
CA MET A 1043 -101.37 -13.05 26.58
C MET A 1043 -100.21 -12.05 26.88
N SER A 1044 -98.97 -12.43 27.29
CA SER A 1044 -98.23 -13.70 27.50
C SER A 1044 -97.27 -13.51 28.72
N VAL A 1045 -97.18 -14.34 29.78
CA VAL A 1045 -96.51 -15.67 29.96
C VAL A 1045 -94.97 -15.67 29.79
N THR A 1046 -94.23 -15.59 30.94
CA THR A 1046 -93.04 -16.36 31.48
C THR A 1046 -91.88 -16.86 30.55
N PRO A 1047 -90.66 -17.29 31.02
CA PRO A 1047 -90.11 -17.44 32.41
C PRO A 1047 -88.57 -17.17 32.72
N VAL A 1048 -88.27 -16.89 34.01
CA VAL A 1048 -87.21 -17.50 34.90
C VAL A 1048 -85.66 -17.30 34.75
N GLN A 1049 -85.03 -17.04 35.92
CA GLN A 1049 -83.64 -17.27 36.43
C GLN A 1049 -82.40 -16.37 36.12
N GLU A 1050 -81.87 -15.82 37.24
CA GLU A 1050 -80.48 -15.84 37.75
C GLU A 1050 -79.24 -15.18 37.06
N SER A 1051 -78.68 -14.24 37.82
CA SER A 1051 -77.28 -14.22 38.33
C SER A 1051 -76.10 -13.62 37.54
N ALA A 1052 -75.33 -12.84 38.33
CA ALA A 1052 -73.89 -12.59 38.28
C ALA A 1052 -73.24 -11.84 37.10
N THR A 1053 -72.82 -10.61 37.40
CA THR A 1053 -71.85 -9.81 36.64
C THR A 1053 -70.48 -10.50 36.54
N ILE A 1054 -69.94 -10.68 35.33
CA ILE A 1054 -68.49 -10.80 35.08
C ILE A 1054 -68.10 -9.92 33.88
N VAL A 1055 -67.02 -9.15 34.04
CA VAL A 1055 -66.38 -8.38 32.96
C VAL A 1055 -65.39 -9.30 32.22
N GLN A 1056 -65.51 -9.38 30.89
CA GLN A 1056 -64.42 -9.87 30.03
C GLN A 1056 -64.22 -8.94 28.83
N THR A 1057 -63.11 -8.21 28.84
CA THR A 1057 -62.66 -7.34 27.76
C THR A 1057 -62.02 -8.13 26.62
N ASN A 1058 -62.18 -7.62 25.39
CA ASN A 1058 -61.62 -8.21 24.17
C ASN A 1058 -60.11 -8.49 24.28
N LYS A 1059 -59.70 -9.73 24.01
CA LYS A 1059 -58.32 -10.07 23.62
C LYS A 1059 -58.24 -10.24 22.11
N GLN A 1060 -57.74 -9.24 21.38
CA GLN A 1060 -57.20 -9.48 20.05
C GLN A 1060 -55.93 -10.32 20.16
N LYS A 1061 -55.69 -11.21 19.20
CA LYS A 1061 -54.50 -12.07 19.17
C LYS A 1061 -53.36 -11.38 18.41
N HIS A 1062 -52.16 -11.42 18.97
CA HIS A 1062 -50.95 -11.23 18.18
C HIS A 1062 -50.84 -12.33 17.11
N GLN A 1063 -50.34 -11.96 15.93
CA GLN A 1063 -49.46 -12.84 15.16
C GLN A 1063 -48.02 -12.35 15.33
N ALA A 1064 -47.06 -13.27 15.27
CA ALA A 1064 -45.66 -13.00 15.59
C ALA A 1064 -44.77 -13.14 14.35
N GLY A 1065 -43.78 -12.25 14.24
CA GLY A 1065 -42.62 -12.42 13.37
C GLY A 1065 -41.36 -12.32 14.24
N LEU A 1066 -40.62 -13.41 14.36
CA LEU A 1066 -39.33 -13.51 15.05
C LEU A 1066 -38.39 -14.41 14.22
N PRO A 1067 -37.06 -14.32 14.41
CA PRO A 1067 -36.10 -14.55 13.33
C PRO A 1067 -35.63 -16.01 13.20
N HIS A 1068 -34.92 -16.28 12.11
CA HIS A 1068 -34.13 -17.51 11.92
C HIS A 1068 -32.65 -17.20 11.71
N THR A 1069 -31.80 -18.12 12.19
CA THR A 1069 -30.35 -18.01 12.26
C THR A 1069 -29.66 -19.16 11.52
N GLY A 1070 -28.58 -18.85 10.79
CA GLY A 1070 -27.35 -19.65 10.84
C GLY A 1070 -27.11 -20.80 9.83
N GLN A 1071 -26.00 -20.64 9.09
CA GLN A 1071 -25.00 -21.64 8.67
C GLN A 1071 -25.23 -22.66 7.51
N GLN A 1072 -24.37 -22.47 6.48
CA GLN A 1072 -23.61 -23.46 5.67
C GLN A 1072 -24.39 -24.48 4.79
N VAL A 1073 -23.85 -25.03 3.69
CA VAL A 1073 -22.44 -25.18 3.23
C VAL A 1073 -22.29 -24.93 1.70
N ASP A 1074 -21.04 -24.72 1.25
CA ASP A 1074 -20.52 -24.78 -0.15
C ASP A 1074 -20.77 -26.14 -0.88
N PRO A 1075 -20.48 -26.34 -2.21
CA PRO A 1075 -19.55 -25.59 -3.08
C PRO A 1075 -19.95 -25.32 -4.57
N LEU A 1076 -19.04 -24.62 -5.27
CA LEU A 1076 -18.60 -24.78 -6.68
C LEU A 1076 -19.41 -24.20 -7.87
N THR A 1077 -18.64 -23.77 -8.89
CA THR A 1077 -19.02 -23.35 -10.26
C THR A 1077 -19.88 -22.08 -10.41
N THR A 1078 -19.74 -21.24 -11.44
CA THR A 1078 -19.06 -21.41 -12.76
C THR A 1078 -18.40 -20.11 -13.25
N TRP A 1079 -17.47 -20.21 -14.21
CA TRP A 1079 -16.93 -19.06 -14.96
C TRP A 1079 -17.98 -18.36 -15.83
N GLY A 1080 -17.76 -17.07 -16.11
CA GLY A 1080 -18.65 -16.23 -16.94
C GLY A 1080 -17.92 -15.11 -17.70
N ALA A 1081 -16.71 -15.38 -18.20
CA ALA A 1081 -15.94 -14.39 -18.96
C ALA A 1081 -16.51 -14.17 -20.37
N LEU A 1082 -16.73 -12.90 -20.74
CA LEU A 1082 -17.18 -12.49 -22.07
C LEU A 1082 -15.99 -12.03 -22.92
N LEU A 1083 -15.68 -12.73 -24.02
CA LEU A 1083 -14.90 -12.18 -25.14
C LEU A 1083 -15.17 -12.96 -26.44
N VAL A 1084 -15.05 -12.26 -27.57
CA VAL A 1084 -15.51 -12.74 -28.90
C VAL A 1084 -14.32 -13.16 -29.78
N ALA A 1085 -14.53 -14.12 -30.67
CA ALA A 1085 -13.49 -14.81 -31.42
C ALA A 1085 -13.12 -14.20 -32.79
N LEU A 1086 -11.83 -14.25 -33.11
CA LEU A 1086 -11.20 -14.35 -34.43
C LEU A 1086 -9.98 -15.28 -34.24
N GLY A 1087 -9.58 -16.22 -35.09
CA GLY A 1087 -10.06 -16.62 -36.42
C GLY A 1087 -9.17 -16.10 -37.56
N SER A 1088 -8.51 -16.92 -38.39
CA SER A 1088 -8.28 -18.39 -38.39
C SER A 1088 -7.20 -18.81 -39.43
N LEU A 1089 -6.65 -20.03 -39.28
CA LEU A 1089 -6.17 -20.95 -40.33
C LEU A 1089 -5.17 -20.49 -41.43
N PHE A 1090 -3.93 -20.99 -41.34
CA PHE A 1090 -3.10 -21.58 -42.42
C PHE A 1090 -1.88 -22.26 -41.75
N GLY A 1091 -1.30 -23.38 -42.18
CA GLY A 1091 -1.67 -24.41 -43.17
C GLY A 1091 -0.76 -25.66 -42.94
N LEU A 1092 -1.21 -26.87 -43.28
CA LEU A 1092 -0.56 -28.12 -42.80
C LEU A 1092 0.38 -28.81 -43.83
N ALA A 1093 1.37 -29.52 -43.29
CA ALA A 1093 2.02 -30.74 -43.80
C ALA A 1093 2.97 -30.71 -45.04
N VAL A 1094 4.20 -31.19 -44.81
CA VAL A 1094 4.84 -32.29 -45.58
C VAL A 1094 5.45 -33.28 -44.57
N THR A 1095 5.46 -34.58 -44.88
CA THR A 1095 5.96 -35.67 -44.01
C THR A 1095 7.25 -36.30 -44.54
N GLY A 1096 8.19 -36.73 -43.65
CA GLY A 1096 9.61 -36.93 -44.03
C GLY A 1096 10.40 -38.14 -43.49
N ARG A 1097 9.78 -39.13 -42.82
CA ARG A 1097 10.37 -40.42 -42.36
C ARG A 1097 11.47 -40.39 -41.26
N ARG A 1098 11.43 -41.42 -40.40
CA ARG A 1098 12.56 -41.92 -39.59
C ARG A 1098 13.29 -43.04 -40.35
N LYS A 1099 14.58 -43.25 -40.12
CA LYS A 1099 15.18 -44.51 -39.60
C LYS A 1099 16.71 -44.50 -39.66
N GLU A 1100 17.32 -45.15 -38.67
CA GLU A 1100 18.70 -45.70 -38.59
C GLU A 1100 19.87 -44.74 -38.92
N GLU A 1101 20.96 -44.69 -38.13
CA GLU A 1101 21.36 -45.50 -36.95
C GLU A 1101 21.37 -44.68 -35.64
#